data_AF-A0AAE0Z4X5-F1
#
_entry.id   AF-A0AAE0Z4X5-F1
#
_cell.length_a   1.000
_cell.length_b   1.000
_cell.length_c   1.000
_cell.angle_alpha   90.00
_cell.angle_beta   90.00
_cell.angle_gamma   90.00
#
_symmetry.space_group_name_H-M   'P 1'
#
loop_
_entity.id
_entity.type
_entity.pdbx_description
1 polymer ?
#
loop_
_entity_poly.entity_id
_entity_poly.type
_entity_poly.pdbx_seq_one_letter_code
_entity_poly.pdbx_strand_id
1 'polypeptide(L)'
;MPSPGNDKEFIELGPPPTADASPGSNGRILETKLADEDDAIPEREGWNSKVEFVLACVGQCIGLGNVWRFPYLCFKNGGGAFLVPFFFTAIFAGIPMYFMELALGQWLSVGGLGIWKIAPIFKGVGYAATVMAFWLNTYYIVILAWTLFYLVSSLRGTLPWADCGHYWNTPRCRSAYAWDTLPFNCTDGNTWFEVNVTKELNASVIPSLYSGFNCTQNYDFHKFISPVEEFWTKNALQITQGIDEPGQLRWQLALCLLVVWVLCYFCIWKGVQWTGKIVYVTAVFPYILLSILLVRGITLPGAIEGIKFYITPNVEKLFESAVWVDAASQILFSYGLGLGTGVALGSYNKYHNNVYKDAVLISCLNSSTSVFAGFVIFSVVGFMADSQRRHVSLVAQKGPGLAFLAYPSAVAQLPISPLWAILFFLMLLTLGMDSQFCTMEGFFTALIDEFPRKLRRHREIFIAIVCAVSYLIGLSMVTEGGMFVFQLMDFYSASGITVLLLIFFECVAISWAYGVNRFYDNLRDMFGFYPNVFWKFCWTISTPTITLGVVLFSAATFSPVKYGSYEFPGWAHAIGGIIGLSSITCIPVYMIYKFLATEGSYRHRVKILFRPDFHQDGSQLSMHHPPAYSAIPRTDGAVRL
;
A
#
# COMPACT_ATOMS: atom_id res chain seq x y z
N MET A 1 -10.19 -58.66 -64.53
CA MET A 1 -9.17 -59.69 -64.20
C MET A 1 -8.73 -59.47 -62.75
N PRO A 2 -8.34 -60.54 -62.01
CA PRO A 2 -8.98 -60.81 -60.71
C PRO A 2 -8.13 -60.57 -59.43
N SER A 3 -8.81 -60.19 -58.33
CA SER A 3 -8.89 -60.79 -56.95
C SER A 3 -7.78 -61.74 -56.39
N PRO A 4 -7.79 -62.15 -55.08
CA PRO A 4 -8.49 -61.66 -53.85
C PRO A 4 -7.61 -61.60 -52.56
N GLY A 5 -8.23 -61.28 -51.41
CA GLY A 5 -7.77 -61.61 -50.04
C GLY A 5 -8.51 -60.76 -48.98
N ASN A 6 -9.66 -61.16 -48.44
CA ASN A 6 -9.86 -61.95 -47.19
C ASN A 6 -9.23 -61.31 -45.93
N ASP A 7 -9.93 -61.14 -44.80
CA ASP A 7 -10.89 -62.06 -44.16
C ASP A 7 -12.14 -61.45 -43.46
N LYS A 8 -13.01 -62.36 -43.02
CA LYS A 8 -14.23 -62.22 -42.18
C LYS A 8 -13.89 -62.64 -40.73
N GLU A 9 -14.73 -62.53 -39.68
CA GLU A 9 -16.08 -61.98 -39.44
C GLU A 9 -16.05 -61.32 -38.01
N PHE A 10 -17.11 -60.84 -37.33
CA PHE A 10 -18.29 -61.53 -36.80
C PHE A 10 -19.31 -60.48 -36.32
N ILE A 11 -20.62 -60.76 -36.49
CA ILE A 11 -21.73 -60.01 -35.87
C ILE A 11 -22.55 -61.03 -35.08
N GLU A 12 -22.66 -60.85 -33.75
CA GLU A 12 -23.65 -61.58 -32.95
C GLU A 12 -24.93 -60.74 -32.80
N LEU A 13 -26.08 -61.39 -33.07
CA LEU A 13 -27.42 -60.82 -32.96
C LEU A 13 -28.01 -61.07 -31.58
N GLY A 14 -28.27 -60.00 -30.83
CA GLY A 14 -29.13 -60.04 -29.64
C GLY A 14 -30.63 -60.16 -30.00
N PRO A 15 -31.47 -60.69 -29.08
CA PRO A 15 -32.88 -60.97 -29.34
C PRO A 15 -33.76 -59.70 -29.48
N PRO A 16 -34.96 -59.80 -30.09
CA PRO A 16 -35.84 -58.66 -30.33
C PRO A 16 -36.45 -58.08 -29.05
N PRO A 17 -36.84 -56.80 -29.04
CA PRO A 17 -37.38 -56.14 -27.85
C PRO A 17 -38.80 -56.61 -27.54
N THR A 18 -39.01 -57.13 -26.32
CA THR A 18 -40.34 -57.20 -25.72
C THR A 18 -40.79 -55.80 -25.30
N ALA A 19 -42.02 -55.44 -25.62
CA ALA A 19 -42.58 -54.13 -25.37
C ALA A 19 -42.74 -53.84 -23.86
N ASP A 20 -42.19 -52.71 -23.42
CA ASP A 20 -42.84 -51.77 -22.49
C ASP A 20 -42.00 -50.50 -22.38
N ALA A 21 -42.40 -49.46 -23.12
CA ALA A 21 -41.78 -48.13 -23.05
C ALA A 21 -42.84 -47.04 -23.26
N SER A 22 -43.15 -46.31 -22.18
CA SER A 22 -43.99 -45.12 -22.21
C SER A 22 -43.28 -43.95 -22.89
N PRO A 23 -44.01 -42.99 -23.50
CA PRO A 23 -43.40 -41.89 -24.25
C PRO A 23 -42.78 -40.85 -23.29
N GLY A 24 -41.44 -40.69 -23.33
CA GLY A 24 -40.73 -39.84 -22.36
C GLY A 24 -39.41 -39.21 -22.83
N SER A 25 -39.26 -37.94 -22.44
CA SER A 25 -38.04 -37.15 -22.18
C SER A 25 -37.07 -36.71 -23.30
N ASN A 26 -36.85 -37.43 -24.40
CA ASN A 26 -35.73 -37.11 -25.31
C ASN A 26 -35.81 -35.75 -26.05
N GLY A 27 -36.96 -35.06 -26.03
CA GLY A 27 -37.10 -33.71 -26.60
C GLY A 27 -36.63 -32.56 -25.68
N ARG A 28 -36.57 -32.74 -24.35
CA ARG A 28 -36.28 -31.64 -23.41
C ARG A 28 -34.80 -31.41 -23.13
N ILE A 29 -33.96 -32.44 -23.27
CA ILE A 29 -32.55 -32.42 -22.82
C ILE A 29 -31.67 -31.49 -23.69
N LEU A 30 -32.07 -31.24 -24.94
CA LEU A 30 -31.37 -30.32 -25.86
C LEU A 30 -31.76 -28.86 -25.66
N GLU A 31 -33.02 -28.55 -25.35
CA GLU A 31 -33.45 -27.17 -25.07
C GLU A 31 -32.88 -26.64 -23.74
N THR A 32 -32.76 -27.48 -22.70
CA THR A 32 -32.16 -27.05 -21.42
C THR A 32 -30.69 -26.64 -21.57
N LYS A 33 -29.92 -27.29 -22.46
CA LYS A 33 -28.51 -26.94 -22.69
C LYS A 33 -28.28 -25.62 -23.43
N LEU A 34 -29.31 -25.06 -24.08
CA LEU A 34 -29.21 -23.80 -24.82
C LEU A 34 -29.76 -22.59 -24.03
N ALA A 35 -30.40 -22.83 -22.88
CA ALA A 35 -31.01 -21.77 -22.06
C ALA A 35 -30.14 -21.36 -20.84
N ASP A 36 -29.21 -22.21 -20.39
CA ASP A 36 -28.48 -22.01 -19.12
C ASP A 36 -27.05 -21.43 -19.24
N GLU A 37 -26.49 -21.23 -20.44
CA GLU A 37 -25.11 -20.70 -20.58
C GLU A 37 -25.00 -19.19 -20.26
N ASP A 38 -26.04 -18.39 -20.49
CA ASP A 38 -26.00 -16.93 -20.25
C ASP A 38 -26.20 -16.54 -18.76
N ASP A 39 -26.80 -17.42 -17.95
CA ASP A 39 -27.04 -17.25 -16.50
C ASP A 39 -26.01 -17.99 -15.62
N ALA A 40 -25.12 -18.80 -16.23
CA ALA A 40 -24.03 -19.46 -15.52
C ALA A 40 -23.03 -18.44 -14.94
N ILE A 41 -22.75 -18.53 -13.64
CA ILE A 41 -21.75 -17.65 -13.00
C ILE A 41 -20.37 -18.05 -13.54
N PRO A 42 -19.60 -17.14 -14.17
CA PRO A 42 -18.28 -17.48 -14.71
C PRO A 42 -17.37 -18.03 -13.62
N GLU A 43 -16.59 -19.07 -13.95
CA GLU A 43 -15.72 -19.73 -12.98
C GLU A 43 -14.70 -18.75 -12.36
N ARG A 44 -14.32 -18.98 -11.10
CA ARG A 44 -13.38 -18.12 -10.39
C ARG A 44 -11.96 -18.59 -10.70
N GLU A 45 -11.16 -17.73 -11.32
CA GLU A 45 -9.74 -17.99 -11.57
C GLU A 45 -8.97 -18.27 -10.27
N GLY A 46 -7.79 -18.88 -10.40
CA GLY A 46 -6.80 -19.00 -9.34
C GLY A 46 -5.39 -18.78 -9.89
N TRP A 47 -4.40 -18.70 -9.00
CA TRP A 47 -2.99 -18.54 -9.39
C TRP A 47 -2.48 -19.70 -10.25
N ASN A 48 -1.71 -19.43 -11.31
CA ASN A 48 -1.13 -20.49 -12.14
C ASN A 48 0.01 -21.20 -11.40
N SER A 49 0.78 -20.43 -10.61
CA SER A 49 1.89 -20.95 -9.82
C SER A 49 1.91 -20.37 -8.41
N LYS A 50 2.54 -21.10 -7.48
CA LYS A 50 2.76 -20.62 -6.11
C LYS A 50 3.71 -19.42 -6.04
N VAL A 51 4.61 -19.28 -7.02
CA VAL A 51 5.56 -18.16 -7.09
C VAL A 51 4.83 -16.87 -7.43
N GLU A 52 3.82 -16.91 -8.31
CA GLU A 52 2.96 -15.77 -8.63
C GLU A 52 2.25 -15.23 -7.38
N PHE A 53 1.64 -16.12 -6.59
CA PHE A 53 1.02 -15.76 -5.30
C PHE A 53 2.01 -15.11 -4.33
N VAL A 54 3.17 -15.73 -4.12
CA VAL A 54 4.18 -15.20 -3.18
C VAL A 54 4.72 -13.84 -3.66
N LEU A 55 4.98 -13.66 -4.96
CA LEU A 55 5.44 -12.39 -5.51
C LEU A 55 4.36 -11.30 -5.45
N ALA A 56 3.08 -11.63 -5.69
CA ALA A 56 1.99 -10.67 -5.54
C ALA A 56 1.81 -10.20 -4.09
N CYS A 57 1.93 -11.11 -3.12
CA CYS A 57 1.93 -10.77 -1.70
C CYS A 57 3.18 -9.98 -1.28
N VAL A 58 4.36 -10.29 -1.84
CA VAL A 58 5.57 -9.50 -1.64
C VAL A 58 5.39 -8.07 -2.19
N GLY A 59 4.84 -7.90 -3.40
CA GLY A 59 4.55 -6.57 -3.97
C GLY A 59 3.46 -5.79 -3.22
N GLN A 60 2.47 -6.48 -2.63
CA GLN A 60 1.50 -5.88 -1.71
C GLN A 60 2.20 -5.30 -0.47
N CYS A 61 3.07 -6.10 0.16
CA CYS A 61 3.71 -5.76 1.44
C CYS A 61 4.97 -4.90 1.30
N ILE A 62 5.56 -4.79 0.11
CA ILE A 62 6.82 -4.07 -0.10
C ILE A 62 6.59 -2.96 -1.12
N GLY A 63 6.45 -1.75 -0.59
CA GLY A 63 6.22 -0.54 -1.37
C GLY A 63 7.04 0.64 -0.88
N LEU A 64 6.58 1.84 -1.22
CA LEU A 64 7.25 3.11 -0.87
C LEU A 64 7.49 3.28 0.63
N GLY A 65 6.61 2.72 1.49
CA GLY A 65 6.76 2.76 2.94
C GLY A 65 8.03 2.07 3.46
N ASN A 66 8.50 1.02 2.79
CA ASN A 66 9.71 0.30 3.15
C ASN A 66 10.97 1.13 2.84
N VAL A 67 10.92 1.90 1.75
CA VAL A 67 12.07 2.70 1.28
C VAL A 67 12.13 4.07 1.95
N TRP A 68 11.02 4.79 2.11
CA TRP A 68 11.08 6.14 2.69
C TRP A 68 10.60 6.26 4.14
N ARG A 69 9.64 5.42 4.58
CA ARG A 69 8.95 5.65 5.86
C ARG A 69 9.69 4.94 6.98
N PHE A 70 10.02 3.66 6.78
CA PHE A 70 10.79 2.89 7.74
C PHE A 70 12.15 3.54 8.07
N PRO A 71 13.00 3.95 7.10
CA PRO A 71 14.28 4.59 7.43
C PRO A 71 14.10 5.93 8.13
N TYR A 72 13.08 6.72 7.76
CA TYR A 72 12.71 7.95 8.46
C TYR A 72 12.24 7.69 9.92
N LEU A 73 11.52 6.61 10.18
CA LEU A 73 11.10 6.26 11.54
C LEU A 73 12.26 5.75 12.38
N CYS A 74 13.17 4.92 11.83
CA CYS A 74 14.45 4.61 12.48
C CYS A 74 15.23 5.89 12.81
N PHE A 75 15.32 6.83 11.86
CA PHE A 75 15.97 8.12 12.05
C PHE A 75 15.37 8.91 13.24
N LYS A 76 14.04 9.05 13.27
CA LYS A 76 13.29 9.81 14.29
C LYS A 76 13.38 9.16 15.69
N ASN A 77 13.33 7.83 15.75
CA ASN A 77 12.98 7.08 16.96
C ASN A 77 14.17 6.32 17.58
N GLY A 78 15.39 6.86 17.44
CA GLY A 78 16.58 6.35 18.15
C GLY A 78 17.42 5.33 17.39
N GLY A 79 17.42 5.38 16.06
CA GLY A 79 18.29 4.56 15.20
C GLY A 79 18.01 3.07 15.38
N GLY A 80 19.04 2.31 15.75
CA GLY A 80 18.96 0.87 15.96
C GLY A 80 17.98 0.47 17.07
N ALA A 81 17.69 1.37 18.02
CA ALA A 81 16.74 1.09 19.10
C ALA A 81 15.31 0.86 18.56
N PHE A 82 14.90 1.58 17.51
CA PHE A 82 13.57 1.44 16.90
C PHE A 82 13.29 0.01 16.36
N LEU A 83 14.33 -0.78 16.08
CA LEU A 83 14.17 -2.16 15.65
C LEU A 83 13.49 -3.03 16.72
N VAL A 84 13.66 -2.72 18.01
CA VAL A 84 13.03 -3.46 19.12
C VAL A 84 11.49 -3.37 19.07
N PRO A 85 10.86 -2.18 19.14
CA PRO A 85 9.40 -2.06 19.03
C PRO A 85 8.88 -2.47 17.65
N PHE A 86 9.67 -2.28 16.58
CA PHE A 86 9.32 -2.74 15.23
C PHE A 86 9.20 -4.27 15.13
N PHE A 87 10.21 -5.03 15.58
CA PHE A 87 10.14 -6.49 15.56
C PHE A 87 9.15 -7.04 16.60
N PHE A 88 8.99 -6.38 17.74
CA PHE A 88 7.93 -6.72 18.71
C PHE A 88 6.54 -6.61 18.07
N THR A 89 6.21 -5.47 17.46
CA THR A 89 4.91 -5.26 16.82
C THR A 89 4.72 -6.14 15.58
N ALA A 90 5.78 -6.47 14.84
CA ALA A 90 5.74 -7.49 13.80
C ALA A 90 5.31 -8.85 14.37
N ILE A 91 6.02 -9.37 15.38
CA ILE A 91 5.82 -10.72 15.92
C ILE A 91 4.46 -10.86 16.63
N PHE A 92 4.03 -9.85 17.39
CA PHE A 92 2.82 -9.93 18.24
C PHE A 92 1.53 -9.37 17.60
N ALA A 93 1.64 -8.64 16.47
CA ALA A 93 0.48 -8.10 15.76
C ALA A 93 0.53 -8.31 14.24
N GLY A 94 1.62 -7.88 13.57
CA GLY A 94 1.74 -7.91 12.10
C GLY A 94 1.64 -9.31 11.49
N ILE A 95 2.58 -10.20 11.82
CA ILE A 95 2.64 -11.56 11.28
C ILE A 95 1.37 -12.37 11.63
N PRO A 96 0.85 -12.33 12.88
CA PRO A 96 -0.41 -12.99 13.20
C PRO A 96 -1.57 -12.51 12.33
N MET A 97 -1.76 -11.20 12.19
CA MET A 97 -2.85 -10.65 11.36
C MET A 97 -2.72 -11.05 9.90
N TYR A 98 -1.52 -10.96 9.34
CA TYR A 98 -1.27 -11.31 7.94
C TYR A 98 -1.55 -12.79 7.65
N PHE A 99 -1.15 -13.68 8.57
CA PHE A 99 -1.50 -15.09 8.51
C PHE A 99 -3.02 -15.32 8.61
N MET A 100 -3.72 -14.59 9.49
CA MET A 100 -5.17 -14.69 9.64
C MET A 100 -5.91 -14.28 8.35
N GLU A 101 -5.58 -13.13 7.77
CA GLU A 101 -6.21 -12.65 6.53
C GLU A 101 -5.99 -13.61 5.36
N LEU A 102 -4.74 -14.02 5.10
CA LEU A 102 -4.40 -14.93 4.02
C LEU A 102 -5.13 -16.29 4.18
N ALA A 103 -5.16 -16.83 5.40
CA ALA A 103 -5.80 -18.10 5.67
C ALA A 103 -7.33 -18.02 5.62
N LEU A 104 -7.93 -16.93 6.09
CA LEU A 104 -9.37 -16.69 5.98
C LEU A 104 -9.82 -16.56 4.52
N GLY A 105 -9.03 -15.85 3.72
CA GLY A 105 -9.20 -15.78 2.26
C GLY A 105 -9.17 -17.17 1.62
N GLN A 106 -8.10 -17.93 1.82
CA GLN A 106 -7.92 -19.27 1.23
C GLN A 106 -8.99 -20.26 1.70
N TRP A 107 -9.42 -20.21 2.95
CA TRP A 107 -10.47 -21.07 3.49
C TRP A 107 -11.83 -20.83 2.84
N LEU A 108 -12.24 -19.57 2.70
CA LEU A 108 -13.57 -19.20 2.21
C LEU A 108 -13.64 -18.98 0.70
N SER A 109 -12.50 -18.87 0.01
CA SER A 109 -12.41 -18.67 -1.45
C SER A 109 -13.29 -17.52 -1.97
N VAL A 110 -13.32 -16.40 -1.24
CA VAL A 110 -14.14 -15.22 -1.51
C VAL A 110 -13.41 -13.94 -1.07
N GLY A 111 -13.69 -12.81 -1.74
CA GLY A 111 -13.16 -11.49 -1.36
C GLY A 111 -13.62 -10.94 0.00
N GLY A 112 -12.98 -9.86 0.44
CA GLY A 112 -13.10 -9.27 1.80
C GLY A 112 -14.49 -8.78 2.24
N LEU A 113 -15.49 -8.72 1.35
CA LEU A 113 -16.90 -8.49 1.70
C LEU A 113 -17.65 -9.81 1.99
N GLY A 114 -17.32 -10.88 1.27
CA GLY A 114 -18.01 -12.17 1.35
C GLY A 114 -17.60 -13.01 2.57
N ILE A 115 -16.39 -12.80 3.12
CA ILE A 115 -15.89 -13.56 4.28
C ILE A 115 -16.79 -13.44 5.51
N TRP A 116 -17.52 -12.33 5.66
CA TRP A 116 -18.34 -12.03 6.83
C TRP A 116 -19.60 -12.89 6.98
N LYS A 117 -19.84 -13.84 6.05
CA LYS A 117 -20.78 -14.96 6.29
C LYS A 117 -20.45 -15.73 7.57
N ILE A 118 -19.20 -15.73 8.03
CA ILE A 118 -18.80 -16.35 9.32
C ILE A 118 -19.48 -15.71 10.54
N ALA A 119 -19.80 -14.41 10.46
CA ALA A 119 -20.44 -13.63 11.52
C ALA A 119 -21.20 -12.45 10.90
N PRO A 120 -22.44 -12.67 10.40
CA PRO A 120 -23.16 -11.73 9.54
C PRO A 120 -23.30 -10.31 10.11
N ILE A 121 -23.33 -10.15 11.43
CA ILE A 121 -23.36 -8.84 12.10
C ILE A 121 -22.13 -7.97 11.81
N PHE A 122 -20.97 -8.59 11.56
CA PHE A 122 -19.69 -7.90 11.29
C PHE A 122 -19.44 -7.58 9.81
N LYS A 123 -20.39 -7.81 8.89
CA LYS A 123 -20.19 -7.46 7.47
C LYS A 123 -19.91 -5.97 7.21
N GLY A 124 -20.28 -5.10 8.15
CA GLY A 124 -19.84 -3.69 8.17
C GLY A 124 -18.31 -3.50 8.17
N VAL A 125 -17.54 -4.45 8.69
CA VAL A 125 -16.06 -4.44 8.65
C VAL A 125 -15.55 -4.57 7.21
N GLY A 126 -16.15 -5.45 6.40
CA GLY A 126 -15.83 -5.57 4.98
C GLY A 126 -16.19 -4.33 4.16
N TYR A 127 -17.32 -3.67 4.49
CA TYR A 127 -17.68 -2.39 3.88
C TYR A 127 -16.69 -1.28 4.26
N ALA A 128 -16.31 -1.19 5.54
CA ALA A 128 -15.31 -0.24 6.03
C ALA A 128 -13.95 -0.43 5.32
N ALA A 129 -13.49 -1.69 5.20
CA ALA A 129 -12.27 -2.04 4.46
C ALA A 129 -12.35 -1.63 2.99
N THR A 130 -13.49 -1.87 2.32
CA THR A 130 -13.69 -1.53 0.90
C THR A 130 -13.69 -0.02 0.67
N VAL A 131 -14.34 0.76 1.54
CA VAL A 131 -14.34 2.24 1.49
C VAL A 131 -12.93 2.80 1.77
N MET A 132 -12.21 2.22 2.73
CA MET A 132 -10.83 2.60 3.06
C MET A 132 -9.86 2.31 1.91
N ALA A 133 -9.97 1.14 1.28
CA ALA A 133 -9.18 0.77 0.10
C ALA A 133 -9.48 1.68 -1.10
N PHE A 134 -10.74 2.10 -1.30
CA PHE A 134 -11.09 3.08 -2.33
C PHE A 134 -10.37 4.42 -2.14
N TRP A 135 -10.41 4.98 -0.92
CA TRP A 135 -9.71 6.24 -0.64
C TRP A 135 -8.19 6.09 -0.77
N LEU A 136 -7.62 5.01 -0.23
CA LEU A 136 -6.19 4.71 -0.33
C LEU A 136 -5.72 4.63 -1.79
N ASN A 137 -6.39 3.82 -2.61
CA ASN A 137 -6.10 3.71 -4.05
C ASN A 137 -6.20 5.06 -4.79
N THR A 138 -7.06 5.96 -4.32
CA THR A 138 -7.30 7.26 -4.97
C THR A 138 -6.22 8.30 -4.63
N TYR A 139 -5.67 8.30 -3.41
CA TYR A 139 -4.61 9.26 -3.04
C TYR A 139 -3.19 8.71 -3.25
N TYR A 140 -2.95 7.41 -3.01
CA TYR A 140 -1.61 6.81 -3.10
C TYR A 140 -1.04 6.92 -4.52
N ILE A 141 -1.88 6.75 -5.55
CA ILE A 141 -1.49 6.84 -6.96
C ILE A 141 -0.98 8.24 -7.38
N VAL A 142 -1.31 9.30 -6.64
CA VAL A 142 -0.76 10.65 -6.86
C VAL A 142 0.75 10.66 -6.64
N ILE A 143 1.25 9.86 -5.70
CA ILE A 143 2.68 9.67 -5.46
C ILE A 143 3.37 9.06 -6.68
N LEU A 144 2.72 8.08 -7.32
CA LEU A 144 3.22 7.48 -8.55
C LEU A 144 3.21 8.48 -9.71
N ALA A 145 2.23 9.38 -9.77
CA ALA A 145 2.22 10.47 -10.75
C ALA A 145 3.41 11.44 -10.54
N TRP A 146 3.74 11.81 -9.30
CA TRP A 146 4.95 12.58 -8.99
C TRP A 146 6.23 11.81 -9.34
N THR A 147 6.27 10.52 -9.04
CA THR A 147 7.41 9.63 -9.36
C THR A 147 7.65 9.55 -10.86
N LEU A 148 6.59 9.39 -11.65
CA LEU A 148 6.65 9.41 -13.11
C LEU A 148 7.08 10.77 -13.66
N PHE A 149 6.58 11.88 -13.09
CA PHE A 149 7.01 13.24 -13.45
C PHE A 149 8.51 13.46 -13.22
N TYR A 150 9.05 12.99 -12.08
CA TYR A 150 10.48 13.05 -11.80
C TYR A 150 11.31 12.10 -12.68
N LEU A 151 10.80 10.90 -12.99
CA LEU A 151 11.43 9.96 -13.92
C LEU A 151 11.57 10.60 -15.32
N VAL A 152 10.50 11.17 -15.87
CA VAL A 152 10.53 11.88 -17.16
C VAL A 152 11.42 13.12 -17.10
N SER A 153 11.41 13.85 -15.98
CA SER A 153 12.29 15.01 -15.77
C SER A 153 13.78 14.64 -15.68
N SER A 154 14.09 13.38 -15.34
CA SER A 154 15.45 12.83 -15.30
C SER A 154 16.01 12.48 -16.69
N LEU A 155 15.18 12.44 -17.74
CA LEU A 155 15.59 12.15 -19.12
C LEU A 155 16.23 13.38 -19.81
N ARG A 156 17.19 14.00 -19.15
CA ARG A 156 17.89 15.22 -19.59
C ARG A 156 19.39 15.10 -19.32
N GLY A 157 20.20 15.85 -20.08
CA GLY A 157 21.66 15.87 -19.91
C GLY A 157 22.12 16.41 -18.54
N THR A 158 21.35 17.36 -17.98
CA THR A 158 21.49 17.86 -16.62
C THR A 158 20.15 17.74 -15.89
N LEU A 159 20.18 17.45 -14.58
CA LEU A 159 18.97 17.32 -13.78
C LEU A 159 18.36 18.71 -13.46
N PRO A 160 17.04 18.93 -13.66
CA PRO A 160 16.37 20.23 -13.41
C PRO A 160 16.41 20.76 -11.97
N TRP A 161 16.96 20.01 -11.04
CA TRP A 161 17.08 20.37 -9.62
C TRP A 161 18.54 20.42 -9.14
N ALA A 162 19.51 20.32 -10.07
CA ALA A 162 20.93 20.39 -9.73
C ALA A 162 21.40 21.83 -9.47
N ASP A 163 20.81 22.82 -10.12
CA ASP A 163 21.22 24.22 -10.04
C ASP A 163 20.03 25.20 -9.93
N CYS A 164 20.35 26.49 -9.80
CA CYS A 164 19.41 27.59 -9.56
C CYS A 164 19.18 28.46 -10.81
N GLY A 165 19.57 28.01 -12.00
CA GLY A 165 19.59 28.78 -13.24
C GLY A 165 18.28 28.78 -14.04
N HIS A 166 17.15 28.40 -13.44
CA HIS A 166 15.90 28.18 -14.15
C HIS A 166 14.83 29.26 -13.88
N TYR A 167 13.85 29.37 -14.77
CA TYR A 167 12.82 30.43 -14.72
C TYR A 167 11.93 30.39 -13.46
N TRP A 168 11.87 29.26 -12.76
CA TRP A 168 11.12 29.09 -11.51
C TRP A 168 11.94 29.46 -10.27
N ASN A 169 13.26 29.66 -10.40
CA ASN A 169 14.12 29.91 -9.25
C ASN A 169 14.01 31.36 -8.76
N THR A 170 14.16 31.55 -7.45
CA THR A 170 14.19 32.89 -6.85
C THR A 170 15.62 33.36 -6.55
N PRO A 171 15.83 34.67 -6.31
CA PRO A 171 17.11 35.17 -5.79
C PRO A 171 17.57 34.53 -4.46
N ARG A 172 16.69 33.80 -3.76
CA ARG A 172 16.99 33.04 -2.52
C ARG A 172 17.43 31.59 -2.79
N CYS A 173 17.45 31.13 -4.03
CA CYS A 173 17.95 29.80 -4.38
C CYS A 173 19.46 29.72 -4.13
N ARG A 174 19.92 28.74 -3.34
CA ARG A 174 21.35 28.42 -3.18
C ARG A 174 21.54 26.91 -3.05
N SER A 175 22.59 26.37 -3.66
CA SER A 175 22.96 24.96 -3.47
C SER A 175 23.60 24.76 -2.09
N ALA A 176 23.09 23.80 -1.33
CA ALA A 176 23.64 23.40 -0.03
C ALA A 176 25.01 22.69 -0.11
N TYR A 177 25.56 22.51 -1.32
CA TYR A 177 26.88 21.95 -1.56
C TYR A 177 27.92 23.03 -1.93
N ALA A 178 27.47 24.26 -2.20
CA ALA A 178 28.31 25.35 -2.70
C ALA A 178 28.86 26.24 -1.57
N TRP A 179 29.27 25.63 -0.45
CA TRP A 179 29.81 26.33 0.74
C TRP A 179 31.00 27.22 0.40
N ASP A 180 31.90 26.69 -0.43
CA ASP A 180 33.12 27.38 -0.85
C ASP A 180 32.81 28.51 -1.86
N THR A 181 31.55 28.75 -2.24
CA THR A 181 31.11 29.93 -3.02
C THR A 181 30.11 30.83 -2.29
N LEU A 182 29.80 30.55 -1.01
CA LEU A 182 29.00 31.47 -0.20
C LEU A 182 29.80 32.76 0.04
N PRO A 183 29.16 33.94 0.04
CA PRO A 183 29.85 35.18 0.37
C PRO A 183 30.42 35.18 1.80
N PHE A 184 31.18 36.21 2.16
CA PHE A 184 31.57 36.50 3.54
C PHE A 184 30.91 37.80 3.99
N ASN A 185 30.44 37.84 5.24
CA ASN A 185 30.00 39.09 5.85
C ASN A 185 31.17 39.67 6.67
N CYS A 186 31.72 40.78 6.19
CA CYS A 186 32.86 41.46 6.78
C CYS A 186 32.40 42.72 7.52
N THR A 187 32.73 42.81 8.81
CA THR A 187 32.30 43.94 9.67
C THR A 187 33.48 44.69 10.28
N ASP A 188 33.36 46.01 10.35
CA ASP A 188 34.21 46.86 11.20
C ASP A 188 33.31 47.90 11.89
N GLY A 189 33.20 47.76 13.21
CA GLY A 189 32.27 48.51 14.05
C GLY A 189 30.83 48.46 13.55
N ASN A 190 30.35 49.60 13.03
CA ASN A 190 28.99 49.78 12.52
C ASN A 190 28.86 49.56 11.00
N THR A 191 29.95 49.30 10.28
CA THR A 191 29.94 49.07 8.82
C THR A 191 30.02 47.59 8.52
N TRP A 192 29.24 47.14 7.52
CA TRP A 192 29.22 45.76 7.05
C TRP A 192 29.11 45.72 5.53
N PHE A 193 29.70 44.70 4.91
CA PHE A 193 29.55 44.42 3.48
C PHE A 193 29.67 42.92 3.20
N GLU A 194 28.99 42.46 2.14
CA GLU A 194 29.11 41.09 1.64
C GLU A 194 30.17 40.99 0.55
N VAL A 195 31.13 40.07 0.72
CA VAL A 195 32.16 39.74 -0.28
C VAL A 195 31.76 38.44 -0.98
N ASN A 196 31.33 38.53 -2.24
CA ASN A 196 31.04 37.35 -3.05
C ASN A 196 32.31 36.57 -3.39
N VAL A 197 32.33 35.28 -3.10
CA VAL A 197 33.37 34.37 -3.59
C VAL A 197 33.17 34.12 -5.08
N THR A 198 34.25 34.22 -5.85
CA THR A 198 34.26 33.95 -7.31
C THR A 198 35.35 32.94 -7.64
N LYS A 199 35.41 32.50 -8.91
CA LYS A 199 36.53 31.66 -9.39
C LYS A 199 37.90 32.33 -9.28
N GLU A 200 37.93 33.66 -9.20
CA GLU A 200 39.14 34.47 -9.10
C GLU A 200 39.46 34.84 -7.63
N LEU A 201 38.43 35.05 -6.80
CA LEU A 201 38.57 35.37 -5.38
C LEU A 201 38.13 34.18 -4.52
N ASN A 202 39.07 33.26 -4.26
CA ASN A 202 38.83 32.03 -3.49
C ASN A 202 38.50 32.32 -2.01
N ALA A 203 37.53 31.59 -1.44
CA ALA A 203 37.04 31.73 -0.06
C ALA A 203 38.16 31.71 1.00
N SER A 204 39.20 30.90 0.80
CA SER A 204 40.34 30.81 1.72
C SER A 204 41.20 32.08 1.81
N VAL A 205 41.09 32.99 0.83
CA VAL A 205 41.92 34.21 0.75
C VAL A 205 41.20 35.42 1.32
N ILE A 206 39.85 35.42 1.38
CA ILE A 206 39.04 36.55 1.84
C ILE A 206 39.43 37.03 3.26
N PRO A 207 39.62 36.16 4.28
CA PRO A 207 40.05 36.61 5.61
C PRO A 207 41.44 37.28 5.63
N SER A 208 42.32 36.94 4.69
CA SER A 208 43.65 37.56 4.56
C SER A 208 43.64 38.84 3.72
N LEU A 209 42.73 38.95 2.73
CA LEU A 209 42.57 40.16 1.92
C LEU A 209 41.91 41.31 2.70
N TYR A 210 41.02 40.97 3.62
CA TYR A 210 40.24 41.90 4.44
C TYR A 210 40.63 41.83 5.92
N SER A 211 41.93 41.71 6.23
CA SER A 211 42.44 41.51 7.60
C SER A 211 42.11 42.63 8.61
N GLY A 212 41.61 43.79 8.13
CA GLY A 212 41.10 44.87 8.97
C GLY A 212 39.62 44.73 9.35
N PHE A 213 38.90 43.74 8.81
CA PHE A 213 37.48 43.50 9.06
C PHE A 213 37.28 42.11 9.68
N ASN A 214 36.30 41.97 10.57
CA ASN A 214 35.89 40.68 11.10
C ASN A 214 35.01 39.96 10.06
N CYS A 215 35.64 39.28 9.11
CA CYS A 215 34.98 38.49 8.08
C CYS A 215 34.53 37.13 8.61
N THR A 216 33.21 36.95 8.77
CA THR A 216 32.61 35.68 9.16
C THR A 216 31.77 35.09 8.03
N GLN A 217 31.88 33.79 7.82
CA GLN A 217 30.99 33.04 6.93
C GLN A 217 29.71 32.60 7.69
N ASN A 218 29.10 33.53 8.43
CA ASN A 218 27.95 33.23 9.29
C ASN A 218 26.64 33.34 8.51
N TYR A 219 26.37 32.35 7.66
CA TYR A 219 25.20 32.32 6.79
C TYR A 219 24.01 31.63 7.44
N ASP A 220 22.93 32.38 7.60
CA ASP A 220 21.65 31.85 8.05
C ASP A 220 21.01 31.01 6.94
N PHE A 221 21.20 29.69 7.02
CA PHE A 221 20.66 28.74 6.07
C PHE A 221 19.13 28.66 6.08
N HIS A 222 18.44 29.21 7.09
CA HIS A 222 16.98 29.33 7.05
C HIS A 222 16.51 30.44 6.10
N LYS A 223 17.42 31.30 5.60
CA LYS A 223 17.09 32.33 4.60
C LYS A 223 17.15 31.83 3.16
N PHE A 224 17.82 30.71 2.87
CA PHE A 224 18.00 30.22 1.51
C PHE A 224 17.22 28.92 1.28
N ILE A 225 16.73 28.75 0.04
CA ILE A 225 15.96 27.57 -0.36
C ILE A 225 16.83 26.74 -1.32
N SER A 226 16.81 25.42 -1.17
CA SER A 226 17.61 24.53 -2.04
C SER A 226 17.04 24.48 -3.47
N PRO A 227 17.85 24.25 -4.52
CA PRO A 227 17.34 24.12 -5.89
C PRO A 227 16.34 22.98 -6.04
N VAL A 228 16.47 21.90 -5.25
CA VAL A 228 15.52 20.77 -5.23
C VAL A 228 14.19 21.13 -4.59
N GLU A 229 14.23 21.93 -3.52
CA GLU A 229 13.01 22.43 -2.86
C GLU A 229 12.29 23.47 -3.70
N GLU A 230 13.01 24.37 -4.39
CA GLU A 230 12.39 25.25 -5.39
C GLU A 230 11.88 24.47 -6.60
N PHE A 231 12.56 23.42 -7.06
CA PHE A 231 12.02 22.54 -8.11
C PHE A 231 10.72 21.87 -7.66
N TRP A 232 10.67 21.29 -6.47
CA TRP A 232 9.45 20.67 -5.92
C TRP A 232 8.31 21.68 -5.77
N THR A 233 8.57 22.80 -5.09
CA THR A 233 7.54 23.78 -4.72
C THR A 233 7.11 24.68 -5.88
N LYS A 234 8.03 25.12 -6.75
CA LYS A 234 7.77 26.13 -7.80
C LYS A 234 7.74 25.58 -9.24
N ASN A 235 8.16 24.34 -9.47
CA ASN A 235 8.05 23.71 -10.79
C ASN A 235 7.14 22.48 -10.77
N ALA A 236 7.49 21.42 -10.01
CA ALA A 236 6.73 20.18 -10.00
C ALA A 236 5.28 20.42 -9.55
N LEU A 237 5.09 20.93 -8.33
CA LEU A 237 3.76 21.15 -7.76
C LEU A 237 3.19 22.54 -8.04
N GLN A 238 4.02 23.60 -8.04
CA GLN A 238 3.57 25.02 -8.04
C GLN A 238 2.62 25.31 -6.87
N ILE A 239 3.07 25.04 -5.64
CA ILE A 239 2.24 25.07 -4.43
C ILE A 239 1.68 26.49 -4.16
N THR A 240 0.37 26.60 -3.95
CA THR A 240 -0.32 27.82 -3.50
C THR A 240 -0.11 28.10 -2.00
N GLN A 241 -0.74 29.15 -1.44
CA GLN A 241 -0.56 29.49 -0.01
C GLN A 241 -1.37 28.58 0.94
N GLY A 242 -2.40 27.88 0.46
CA GLY A 242 -3.26 27.05 1.30
C GLY A 242 -4.33 26.28 0.53
N ILE A 243 -5.10 25.46 1.26
CA ILE A 243 -6.15 24.61 0.68
C ILE A 243 -7.36 25.40 0.14
N ASP A 244 -7.59 26.61 0.66
CA ASP A 244 -8.61 27.55 0.18
C ASP A 244 -8.29 28.12 -1.23
N GLU A 245 -7.02 28.03 -1.66
CA GLU A 245 -6.54 28.45 -2.98
C GLU A 245 -6.13 27.21 -3.80
N PRO A 246 -7.07 26.51 -4.46
CA PRO A 246 -6.74 25.30 -5.23
C PRO A 246 -5.86 25.59 -6.46
N GLY A 247 -5.84 26.84 -6.94
CA GLY A 247 -5.06 27.29 -8.09
C GLY A 247 -5.48 26.61 -9.40
N GLN A 248 -4.55 26.53 -10.36
CA GLN A 248 -4.75 25.87 -11.65
C GLN A 248 -4.46 24.36 -11.59
N LEU A 249 -4.98 23.60 -12.56
CA LEU A 249 -4.65 22.19 -12.73
C LEU A 249 -3.26 22.03 -13.35
N ARG A 250 -2.34 21.30 -12.69
CA ARG A 250 -1.01 21.00 -13.23
C ARG A 250 -1.13 19.94 -14.32
N TRP A 251 -1.32 20.35 -15.57
CA TRP A 251 -1.60 19.42 -16.68
C TRP A 251 -0.53 18.33 -16.84
N GLN A 252 0.74 18.61 -16.53
CA GLN A 252 1.81 17.61 -16.56
C GLN A 252 1.57 16.51 -15.52
N LEU A 253 1.14 16.87 -14.31
CA LEU A 253 0.81 15.90 -13.26
C LEU A 253 -0.51 15.18 -13.55
N ALA A 254 -1.51 15.87 -14.11
CA ALA A 254 -2.76 15.24 -14.56
C ALA A 254 -2.52 14.20 -15.68
N LEU A 255 -1.57 14.45 -16.58
CA LEU A 255 -1.14 13.48 -17.59
C LEU A 255 -0.36 12.32 -16.96
N CYS A 256 0.57 12.58 -16.04
CA CYS A 256 1.28 11.51 -15.32
C CYS A 256 0.31 10.63 -14.53
N LEU A 257 -0.67 11.24 -13.85
CA LEU A 257 -1.74 10.55 -13.12
C LEU A 257 -2.58 9.68 -14.06
N LEU A 258 -2.95 10.18 -15.24
CA LEU A 258 -3.67 9.41 -16.26
C LEU A 258 -2.84 8.20 -16.73
N VAL A 259 -1.56 8.39 -17.03
CA VAL A 259 -0.66 7.31 -17.46
C VAL A 259 -0.55 6.23 -16.38
N VAL A 260 -0.38 6.60 -15.11
CA VAL A 260 -0.32 5.59 -14.03
C VAL A 260 -1.65 4.87 -13.85
N TRP A 261 -2.81 5.55 -13.91
CA TRP A 261 -4.11 4.87 -13.88
C TRP A 261 -4.27 3.86 -15.03
N VAL A 262 -3.83 4.22 -16.24
CA VAL A 262 -3.85 3.33 -17.42
C VAL A 262 -2.90 2.14 -17.23
N LEU A 263 -1.70 2.34 -16.66
CA LEU A 263 -0.78 1.25 -16.32
C LEU A 263 -1.41 0.31 -15.28
N CYS A 264 -1.92 0.83 -14.17
CA CYS A 264 -2.58 0.04 -13.12
C CYS A 264 -3.81 -0.72 -13.65
N TYR A 265 -4.62 -0.09 -14.51
CA TYR A 265 -5.74 -0.76 -15.20
C TYR A 265 -5.26 -1.99 -15.97
N PHE A 266 -4.27 -1.80 -16.86
CA PHE A 266 -3.70 -2.91 -17.63
C PHE A 266 -2.96 -3.94 -16.77
N CYS A 267 -2.62 -3.66 -15.51
CA CYS A 267 -2.09 -4.67 -14.59
C CYS A 267 -3.14 -5.67 -14.10
N ILE A 268 -4.42 -5.28 -13.93
CA ILE A 268 -5.44 -6.10 -13.25
C ILE A 268 -6.68 -6.43 -14.08
N TRP A 269 -6.85 -5.81 -15.26
CA TRP A 269 -8.03 -5.98 -16.12
C TRP A 269 -8.40 -7.46 -16.37
N LYS A 270 -7.41 -8.28 -16.69
CA LYS A 270 -7.50 -9.73 -16.99
C LYS A 270 -7.30 -10.66 -15.80
N GLY A 271 -7.58 -10.19 -14.58
CA GLY A 271 -7.56 -11.04 -13.39
C GLY A 271 -6.18 -11.50 -12.94
N VAL A 272 -6.17 -12.35 -11.90
CA VAL A 272 -4.97 -12.73 -11.16
C VAL A 272 -3.97 -13.53 -11.99
N GLN A 273 -4.42 -14.25 -13.02
CA GLN A 273 -3.50 -14.95 -13.93
C GLN A 273 -2.65 -14.01 -14.79
N TRP A 274 -3.13 -12.78 -15.02
CA TRP A 274 -2.38 -11.73 -15.71
C TRP A 274 -1.53 -10.93 -14.71
N THR A 275 -2.10 -10.54 -13.57
CA THR A 275 -1.37 -9.90 -12.45
C THR A 275 -0.15 -10.72 -12.04
N GLY A 276 -0.32 -12.05 -11.92
CA GLY A 276 0.75 -13.01 -11.59
C GLY A 276 1.92 -13.00 -12.57
N LYS A 277 1.70 -12.67 -13.84
CA LYS A 277 2.78 -12.57 -14.85
C LYS A 277 3.56 -11.25 -14.72
N ILE A 278 2.89 -10.18 -14.31
CA ILE A 278 3.50 -8.85 -14.16
C ILE A 278 4.43 -8.79 -12.93
N VAL A 279 4.00 -9.37 -11.80
CA VAL A 279 4.77 -9.34 -10.53
C VAL A 279 6.16 -9.98 -10.63
N TYR A 280 6.42 -10.87 -11.60
CA TYR A 280 7.78 -11.38 -11.87
C TYR A 280 8.76 -10.28 -12.26
N VAL A 281 8.30 -9.23 -12.96
CA VAL A 281 9.13 -8.08 -13.31
C VAL A 281 9.07 -7.06 -12.18
N THR A 282 7.87 -6.65 -11.79
CA THR A 282 7.68 -5.47 -10.94
C THR A 282 8.08 -5.69 -9.48
N ALA A 283 7.96 -6.91 -8.93
CA ALA A 283 8.36 -7.21 -7.55
C ALA A 283 9.85 -7.57 -7.42
N VAL A 284 10.46 -8.14 -8.48
CA VAL A 284 11.88 -8.57 -8.47
C VAL A 284 12.82 -7.41 -8.81
N PHE A 285 12.44 -6.55 -9.76
CA PHE A 285 13.29 -5.48 -10.25
C PHE A 285 13.71 -4.45 -9.17
N PRO A 286 12.86 -4.06 -8.20
CA PRO A 286 13.26 -3.24 -7.06
C PRO A 286 14.43 -3.80 -6.26
N TYR A 287 14.54 -5.13 -6.08
CA TYR A 287 15.68 -5.72 -5.37
C TYR A 287 17.00 -5.55 -6.11
N ILE A 288 16.96 -5.65 -7.45
CA ILE A 288 18.12 -5.40 -8.31
C ILE A 288 18.54 -3.93 -8.17
N LEU A 289 17.59 -3.00 -8.25
CA LEU A 289 17.86 -1.57 -8.14
C LEU A 289 18.34 -1.16 -6.74
N LEU A 290 17.70 -1.63 -5.67
CA LEU A 290 18.16 -1.42 -4.29
C LEU A 290 19.58 -1.95 -4.09
N SER A 291 19.93 -3.10 -4.68
CA SER A 291 21.29 -3.66 -4.61
C SER A 291 22.32 -2.79 -5.33
N ILE A 292 22.01 -2.29 -6.52
CA ILE A 292 22.86 -1.35 -7.27
C ILE A 292 23.04 -0.04 -6.48
N LEU A 293 21.95 0.50 -5.93
CA LEU A 293 21.98 1.72 -5.12
C LEU A 293 22.71 1.51 -3.79
N LEU A 294 22.66 0.33 -3.17
CA LEU A 294 23.47 -0.01 -2.00
C LEU A 294 24.96 0.00 -2.33
N VAL A 295 25.35 -0.75 -3.37
CA VAL A 295 26.76 -0.84 -3.81
C VAL A 295 27.28 0.56 -4.16
N ARG A 296 26.48 1.40 -4.83
CA ARG A 296 26.89 2.78 -5.05
C ARG A 296 26.98 3.55 -3.74
N GLY A 297 25.95 3.51 -2.90
CA GLY A 297 25.84 4.26 -1.65
C GLY A 297 27.00 4.01 -0.69
N ILE A 298 27.41 2.75 -0.47
CA ILE A 298 28.54 2.41 0.41
C ILE A 298 29.90 2.82 -0.15
N THR A 299 30.02 3.11 -1.46
CA THR A 299 31.26 3.62 -2.08
C THR A 299 31.39 5.15 -2.02
N LEU A 300 30.40 5.85 -1.46
CA LEU A 300 30.43 7.31 -1.33
C LEU A 300 31.22 7.74 -0.06
N PRO A 301 31.92 8.88 -0.10
CA PRO A 301 32.50 9.46 1.12
C PRO A 301 31.39 9.77 2.13
N GLY A 302 31.68 9.72 3.43
CA GLY A 302 30.71 9.98 4.49
C GLY A 302 29.61 8.92 4.69
N ALA A 303 29.44 7.95 3.79
CA ALA A 303 28.38 6.95 3.86
C ALA A 303 28.36 6.15 5.18
N ILE A 304 29.53 5.91 5.77
CA ILE A 304 29.69 5.22 7.05
C ILE A 304 29.05 5.97 8.23
N GLU A 305 29.01 7.31 8.22
CA GLU A 305 28.40 8.09 9.30
C GLU A 305 26.87 8.00 9.27
N GLY A 306 26.27 7.95 8.08
CA GLY A 306 24.85 7.67 7.92
C GLY A 306 24.49 6.25 8.38
N ILE A 307 25.32 5.24 8.04
CA ILE A 307 25.12 3.85 8.48
C ILE A 307 25.31 3.72 10.00
N LYS A 308 26.32 4.37 10.59
CA LYS A 308 26.50 4.44 12.05
C LYS A 308 25.27 5.04 12.73
N PHE A 309 24.75 6.15 12.22
CA PHE A 309 23.52 6.77 12.75
C PHE A 309 22.33 5.81 12.67
N TYR A 310 22.20 5.05 11.58
CA TYR A 310 21.13 4.07 11.42
C TYR A 310 21.18 2.93 12.46
N ILE A 311 22.36 2.37 12.72
CA ILE A 311 22.51 1.18 13.57
C ILE A 311 22.75 1.50 15.05
N THR A 312 23.23 2.70 15.40
CA THR A 312 23.52 3.08 16.78
C THR A 312 22.21 3.21 17.57
N PRO A 313 22.01 2.47 18.67
CA PRO A 313 20.77 2.51 19.43
C PRO A 313 20.78 3.65 20.46
N ASN A 314 19.81 4.58 20.37
CA ASN A 314 19.47 5.45 21.49
C ASN A 314 18.37 4.80 22.33
N VAL A 315 18.76 4.19 23.45
CA VAL A 315 17.85 3.44 24.34
C VAL A 315 16.85 4.35 25.06
N GLU A 316 17.18 5.62 25.30
CA GLU A 316 16.29 6.58 25.98
C GLU A 316 14.98 6.77 25.21
N LYS A 317 15.04 6.71 23.87
CA LYS A 317 13.86 6.77 23.00
C LYS A 317 12.86 5.64 23.20
N LEU A 318 13.26 4.49 23.76
CA LEU A 318 12.33 3.37 24.01
C LEU A 318 11.32 3.65 25.13
N PHE A 319 11.59 4.64 26.00
CA PHE A 319 10.65 5.10 27.02
C PHE A 319 9.59 6.07 26.48
N GLU A 320 9.78 6.61 25.27
CA GLU A 320 8.79 7.46 24.61
C GLU A 320 7.69 6.59 23.96
N SER A 321 6.45 6.67 24.45
CA SER A 321 5.31 5.91 23.90
C SER A 321 5.04 6.18 22.42
N ALA A 322 5.38 7.37 21.91
CA ALA A 322 5.29 7.72 20.50
C ALA A 322 6.13 6.78 19.59
N VAL A 323 7.24 6.25 20.10
CA VAL A 323 8.10 5.31 19.36
C VAL A 323 7.40 3.97 19.11
N TRP A 324 6.62 3.49 20.09
CA TRP A 324 5.83 2.27 19.97
C TRP A 324 4.61 2.44 19.05
N VAL A 325 3.99 3.62 19.07
CA VAL A 325 2.89 4.02 18.17
C VAL A 325 3.35 4.07 16.72
N ASP A 326 4.51 4.69 16.47
CA ASP A 326 5.13 4.73 15.14
C ASP A 326 5.50 3.33 14.64
N ALA A 327 6.04 2.47 15.51
CA ALA A 327 6.38 1.09 15.17
C ALA A 327 5.15 0.24 14.81
N ALA A 328 4.11 0.28 15.66
CA ALA A 328 2.85 -0.42 15.39
C ALA A 328 2.21 0.07 14.10
N SER A 329 2.12 1.39 13.91
CA SER A 329 1.58 1.98 12.69
C SER A 329 2.39 1.56 11.46
N GLN A 330 3.72 1.61 11.53
CA GLN A 330 4.59 1.19 10.42
C GLN A 330 4.36 -0.27 10.04
N ILE A 331 4.26 -1.19 11.01
CA ILE A 331 4.00 -2.60 10.72
C ILE A 331 2.63 -2.78 10.06
N LEU A 332 1.56 -2.22 10.61
CA LEU A 332 0.22 -2.45 10.07
C LEU A 332 0.05 -1.87 8.66
N PHE A 333 0.61 -0.68 8.41
CA PHE A 333 0.66 -0.09 7.06
C PHE A 333 1.56 -0.88 6.10
N SER A 334 2.75 -1.31 6.54
CA SER A 334 3.69 -2.03 5.68
C SER A 334 3.20 -3.43 5.31
N TYR A 335 2.24 -4.01 6.04
CA TYR A 335 1.64 -5.30 5.68
C TYR A 335 0.31 -5.14 4.92
N GLY A 336 -0.25 -3.92 4.84
CA GLY A 336 -1.53 -3.65 4.18
C GLY A 336 -2.74 -4.26 4.88
N LEU A 337 -2.69 -4.37 6.21
CA LEU A 337 -3.67 -5.10 7.02
C LEU A 337 -5.01 -4.38 7.16
N GLY A 338 -6.09 -5.14 7.31
CA GLY A 338 -7.46 -4.65 7.42
C GLY A 338 -8.09 -4.16 6.11
N LEU A 339 -7.30 -4.01 5.03
CA LEU A 339 -7.78 -3.53 3.73
C LEU A 339 -8.47 -4.63 2.89
N GLY A 340 -8.56 -5.86 3.39
CA GLY A 340 -9.13 -7.02 2.68
C GLY A 340 -8.29 -7.50 1.49
N THR A 341 -7.10 -6.94 1.28
CA THR A 341 -6.22 -7.31 0.16
C THR A 341 -5.51 -8.65 0.42
N GLY A 342 -5.06 -8.90 1.66
CA GLY A 342 -4.52 -10.21 2.04
C GLY A 342 -5.58 -11.31 1.86
N VAL A 343 -6.80 -11.06 2.34
CA VAL A 343 -7.96 -11.94 2.12
C VAL A 343 -8.17 -12.23 0.63
N ALA A 344 -8.18 -11.21 -0.23
CA ALA A 344 -8.37 -11.40 -1.66
C ALA A 344 -7.26 -12.25 -2.29
N LEU A 345 -5.98 -11.90 -2.10
CA LEU A 345 -4.85 -12.66 -2.68
C LEU A 345 -4.81 -14.11 -2.18
N GLY A 346 -5.08 -14.33 -0.89
CA GLY A 346 -5.19 -15.66 -0.29
C GLY A 346 -6.36 -16.46 -0.84
N SER A 347 -7.48 -15.81 -1.16
CA SER A 347 -8.68 -16.49 -1.69
C SER A 347 -8.52 -17.12 -3.07
N TYR A 348 -7.47 -16.76 -3.82
CA TYR A 348 -7.15 -17.34 -5.13
C TYR A 348 -6.20 -18.55 -5.04
N ASN A 349 -5.80 -18.95 -3.82
CA ASN A 349 -5.01 -20.15 -3.58
C ASN A 349 -5.85 -21.44 -3.60
N LYS A 350 -5.16 -22.55 -3.85
CA LYS A 350 -5.72 -23.90 -3.64
C LYS A 350 -5.95 -24.15 -2.15
N TYR A 351 -7.07 -24.76 -1.80
CA TYR A 351 -7.51 -25.00 -0.41
C TYR A 351 -6.42 -25.59 0.50
N HIS A 352 -5.70 -26.61 0.01
CA HIS A 352 -4.62 -27.29 0.73
C HIS A 352 -3.22 -26.65 0.60
N ASN A 353 -3.10 -25.40 0.12
CA ASN A 353 -1.81 -24.71 0.13
C ASN A 353 -1.37 -24.40 1.56
N ASN A 354 -0.07 -24.51 1.84
CA ASN A 354 0.50 -24.22 3.16
C ASN A 354 0.68 -22.70 3.37
N VAL A 355 -0.43 -22.01 3.54
CA VAL A 355 -0.52 -20.56 3.78
C VAL A 355 0.22 -20.11 5.05
N TYR A 356 0.37 -21.01 6.03
CA TYR A 356 1.16 -20.77 7.23
C TYR A 356 2.64 -20.48 6.92
N LYS A 357 3.28 -21.32 6.10
CA LYS A 357 4.68 -21.10 5.68
C LYS A 357 4.80 -19.83 4.82
N ASP A 358 3.81 -19.59 3.96
CA ASP A 358 3.83 -18.46 3.03
C ASP A 358 3.73 -17.13 3.79
N ALA A 359 2.77 -17.02 4.71
CA ALA A 359 2.57 -15.83 5.53
C ALA A 359 3.85 -15.47 6.32
N VAL A 360 4.52 -16.45 6.95
CA VAL A 360 5.77 -16.23 7.67
C VAL A 360 6.90 -15.80 6.72
N LEU A 361 7.04 -16.45 5.56
CA LEU A 361 8.06 -16.10 4.57
C LEU A 361 7.89 -14.66 4.05
N ILE A 362 6.68 -14.30 3.61
CA ILE A 362 6.36 -12.96 3.10
C ILE A 362 6.61 -11.90 4.18
N SER A 363 6.23 -12.19 5.43
CA SER A 363 6.48 -11.30 6.57
C SER A 363 7.97 -11.05 6.81
N CYS A 364 8.78 -12.10 6.79
CA CYS A 364 10.23 -11.99 6.93
C CYS A 364 10.87 -11.22 5.77
N LEU A 365 10.39 -11.43 4.53
CA LEU A 365 10.84 -10.66 3.36
C LEU A 365 10.49 -9.17 3.50
N ASN A 366 9.28 -8.84 3.95
CA ASN A 366 8.85 -7.46 4.19
C ASN A 366 9.75 -6.72 5.20
N SER A 367 9.90 -7.30 6.40
CA SER A 367 10.71 -6.69 7.46
C SER A 367 12.20 -6.63 7.10
N SER A 368 12.77 -7.67 6.45
CA SER A 368 14.17 -7.65 6.01
C SER A 368 14.44 -6.66 4.88
N THR A 369 13.52 -6.51 3.93
CA THR A 369 13.63 -5.53 2.84
C THR A 369 13.54 -4.09 3.37
N SER A 370 12.75 -3.85 4.41
CA SER A 370 12.72 -2.57 5.13
C SER A 370 14.09 -2.22 5.73
N VAL A 371 14.71 -3.17 6.43
CA VAL A 371 16.06 -3.02 7.00
C VAL A 371 17.12 -2.82 5.90
N PHE A 372 17.04 -3.58 4.82
CA PHE A 372 17.93 -3.45 3.66
C PHE A 372 17.82 -2.07 3.00
N ALA A 373 16.60 -1.60 2.73
CA ALA A 373 16.36 -0.25 2.21
C ALA A 373 16.83 0.84 3.18
N GLY A 374 16.79 0.58 4.49
CA GLY A 374 17.47 1.40 5.51
C GLY A 374 18.94 1.64 5.17
N PHE A 375 19.73 0.59 4.98
CA PHE A 375 21.15 0.74 4.58
C PHE A 375 21.33 1.51 3.26
N VAL A 376 20.48 1.28 2.26
CA VAL A 376 20.51 2.03 0.98
C VAL A 376 20.33 3.53 1.24
N ILE A 377 19.26 3.93 1.92
CA ILE A 377 18.95 5.34 2.16
C ILE A 377 19.99 5.99 3.08
N PHE A 378 20.34 5.36 4.20
CA PHE A 378 21.27 5.96 5.15
C PHE A 378 22.70 6.09 4.61
N SER A 379 23.15 5.21 3.71
CA SER A 379 24.45 5.41 3.04
C SER A 379 24.48 6.69 2.18
N VAL A 380 23.41 6.96 1.43
CA VAL A 380 23.27 8.18 0.60
C VAL A 380 23.04 9.43 1.47
N VAL A 381 22.28 9.31 2.57
CA VAL A 381 22.07 10.41 3.53
C VAL A 381 23.38 10.74 4.28
N GLY A 382 24.22 9.75 4.59
CA GLY A 382 25.56 9.96 5.15
C GLY A 382 26.47 10.75 4.22
N PHE A 383 26.51 10.38 2.93
CA PHE A 383 27.20 11.15 1.90
C PHE A 383 26.68 12.58 1.76
N MET A 384 25.36 12.77 1.82
CA MET A 384 24.75 14.10 1.81
C MET A 384 25.15 14.93 3.03
N ALA A 385 25.18 14.34 4.22
CA ALA A 385 25.58 15.01 5.46
C ALA A 385 27.05 15.49 5.40
N ASP A 386 27.95 14.61 4.97
CA ASP A 386 29.39 14.89 4.77
C ASP A 386 29.61 16.00 3.71
N SER A 387 28.99 15.85 2.53
CA SER A 387 29.08 16.82 1.43
C SER A 387 28.47 18.19 1.75
N GLN A 388 27.49 18.25 2.65
CA GLN A 388 26.91 19.50 3.16
C GLN A 388 27.59 19.99 4.46
N ARG A 389 28.63 19.31 4.97
CA ARG A 389 29.26 19.58 6.27
C ARG A 389 28.24 19.77 7.42
N ARG A 390 27.17 18.96 7.43
CA ARG A 390 26.08 19.02 8.41
C ARG A 390 25.96 17.70 9.16
N HIS A 391 25.44 17.77 10.38
CA HIS A 391 25.07 16.56 11.10
C HIS A 391 23.93 15.82 10.37
N VAL A 392 23.99 14.48 10.36
CA VAL A 392 23.01 13.59 9.69
C VAL A 392 21.56 13.95 10.09
N SER A 393 21.35 14.45 11.31
CA SER A 393 20.02 14.82 11.80
C SER A 393 19.39 16.07 11.20
N LEU A 394 20.15 16.89 10.47
CA LEU A 394 19.67 18.13 9.85
C LEU A 394 19.34 17.97 8.36
N VAL A 395 19.64 16.81 7.77
CA VAL A 395 19.46 16.54 6.33
C VAL A 395 18.37 15.51 6.03
N ALA A 396 17.90 14.76 7.03
CA ALA A 396 16.81 13.80 6.89
C ALA A 396 15.43 14.48 6.88
N GLN A 397 14.73 14.42 5.75
CA GLN A 397 13.39 14.99 5.57
C GLN A 397 12.28 13.98 5.91
N LYS A 398 11.07 14.48 6.21
CA LYS A 398 9.89 13.65 6.55
C LYS A 398 9.08 13.27 5.30
N GLY A 399 8.46 12.08 5.32
CA GLY A 399 7.45 11.68 4.33
C GLY A 399 7.95 11.72 2.88
N PRO A 400 7.12 12.16 1.91
CA PRO A 400 7.52 12.30 0.51
C PRO A 400 8.77 13.17 0.31
N GLY A 401 9.05 14.12 1.21
CA GLY A 401 10.24 14.96 1.16
C GLY A 401 11.55 14.16 1.20
N LEU A 402 11.59 12.96 1.79
CA LEU A 402 12.80 12.13 1.75
C LEU A 402 13.13 11.66 0.32
N ALA A 403 12.12 11.31 -0.47
CA ALA A 403 12.28 10.81 -1.83
C ALA A 403 12.30 11.90 -2.91
N PHE A 404 11.59 13.02 -2.71
CA PHE A 404 11.49 14.10 -3.70
C PHE A 404 12.38 15.32 -3.40
N LEU A 405 12.94 15.44 -2.19
CA LEU A 405 13.89 16.51 -1.81
C LEU A 405 15.27 15.97 -1.42
N ALA A 406 15.35 15.09 -0.41
CA ALA A 406 16.64 14.65 0.13
C ALA A 406 17.41 13.74 -0.86
N TYR A 407 16.76 12.72 -1.42
CA TYR A 407 17.42 11.82 -2.36
C TYR A 407 17.86 12.51 -3.67
N PRO A 408 17.03 13.36 -4.33
CA PRO A 408 17.43 14.02 -5.58
C PRO A 408 18.54 15.06 -5.36
N SER A 409 18.61 15.66 -4.17
CA SER A 409 19.72 16.51 -3.72
C SER A 409 21.05 15.75 -3.69
N ALA A 410 21.07 14.56 -3.08
CA ALA A 410 22.26 13.72 -3.04
C ALA A 410 22.65 13.19 -4.42
N VAL A 411 21.67 12.73 -5.21
CA VAL A 411 21.88 12.21 -6.58
C VAL A 411 22.46 13.27 -7.52
N ALA A 412 22.06 14.54 -7.38
CA ALA A 412 22.59 15.63 -8.21
C ALA A 412 24.12 15.78 -8.11
N GLN A 413 24.73 15.36 -7.00
CA GLN A 413 26.18 15.38 -6.79
C GLN A 413 26.93 14.16 -7.35
N LEU A 414 26.22 13.15 -7.86
CA LEU A 414 26.84 11.94 -8.39
C LEU A 414 27.34 12.14 -9.82
N PRO A 415 28.47 11.53 -10.22
CA PRO A 415 28.89 11.50 -11.62
C PRO A 415 27.82 10.78 -12.45
N ILE A 416 27.47 11.35 -13.60
CA ILE A 416 26.37 10.88 -14.46
C ILE A 416 25.03 10.87 -13.66
N SER A 417 24.74 11.95 -12.94
CA SER A 417 23.55 12.08 -12.08
C SER A 417 22.20 11.71 -12.74
N PRO A 418 21.94 11.93 -14.05
CA PRO A 418 20.72 11.44 -14.69
C PRO A 418 20.53 9.93 -14.61
N LEU A 419 21.59 9.12 -14.72
CA LEU A 419 21.50 7.66 -14.64
C LEU A 419 20.97 7.22 -13.26
N TRP A 420 21.55 7.77 -12.19
CA TRP A 420 21.17 7.44 -10.82
C TRP A 420 19.75 7.91 -10.49
N ALA A 421 19.33 9.08 -11.01
CA ALA A 421 17.97 9.57 -10.87
C ALA A 421 16.95 8.66 -11.59
N ILE A 422 17.24 8.25 -12.83
CA ILE A 422 16.39 7.31 -13.59
C ILE A 422 16.25 5.99 -12.84
N LEU A 423 17.34 5.38 -12.37
CA LEU A 423 17.29 4.12 -11.63
C LEU A 423 16.48 4.25 -10.33
N PHE A 424 16.63 5.35 -9.59
CA PHE A 424 15.88 5.59 -8.36
C PHE A 424 14.38 5.83 -8.59
N PHE A 425 14.00 6.72 -9.51
CA PHE A 425 12.58 6.98 -9.76
C PHE A 425 11.89 5.81 -10.46
N LEU A 426 12.60 5.03 -11.27
CA LEU A 426 12.09 3.78 -11.82
C LEU A 426 11.86 2.73 -10.72
N MET A 427 12.78 2.59 -9.76
CA MET A 427 12.61 1.73 -8.58
C MET A 427 11.37 2.12 -7.78
N LEU A 428 11.21 3.40 -7.44
CA LEU A 428 10.03 3.91 -6.71
C LEU A 428 8.74 3.66 -7.50
N LEU A 429 8.75 3.86 -8.83
CA LEU A 429 7.59 3.64 -9.68
C LEU A 429 7.16 2.16 -9.62
N THR A 430 8.10 1.22 -9.78
CA THR A 430 7.80 -0.22 -9.70
C THR A 430 7.33 -0.65 -8.31
N LEU A 431 7.97 -0.17 -7.23
CA LEU A 431 7.58 -0.50 -5.85
C LEU A 431 6.17 -0.03 -5.50
N GLY A 432 5.83 1.22 -5.83
CA GLY A 432 4.50 1.73 -5.53
C GLY A 432 3.43 1.18 -6.48
N MET A 433 3.78 0.84 -7.73
CA MET A 433 2.86 0.19 -8.67
C MET A 433 2.33 -1.14 -8.13
N ASP A 434 3.22 -1.98 -7.58
CA ASP A 434 2.83 -3.28 -7.01
C ASP A 434 1.84 -3.13 -5.85
N SER A 435 2.17 -2.28 -4.88
CA SER A 435 1.29 -2.02 -3.74
C SER A 435 -0.06 -1.45 -4.19
N GLN A 436 -0.06 -0.55 -5.17
CA GLN A 436 -1.26 0.05 -5.76
C GLN A 436 -2.14 -1.01 -6.44
N PHE A 437 -1.61 -1.78 -7.40
CA PHE A 437 -2.45 -2.71 -8.15
C PHE A 437 -2.89 -3.92 -7.33
N CYS A 438 -2.09 -4.39 -6.36
CA CYS A 438 -2.53 -5.42 -5.43
C CYS A 438 -3.68 -4.93 -4.55
N THR A 439 -3.62 -3.69 -4.03
CA THR A 439 -4.72 -3.10 -3.24
C THR A 439 -5.97 -2.83 -4.09
N MET A 440 -5.79 -2.46 -5.36
CA MET A 440 -6.90 -2.41 -6.33
C MET A 440 -7.52 -3.79 -6.57
N GLU A 441 -6.72 -4.85 -6.77
CA GLU A 441 -7.23 -6.22 -6.92
C GLU A 441 -8.03 -6.65 -5.69
N GLY A 442 -7.59 -6.30 -4.48
CA GLY A 442 -8.33 -6.53 -3.23
C GLY A 442 -9.71 -5.88 -3.22
N PHE A 443 -9.76 -4.58 -3.54
CA PHE A 443 -10.99 -3.80 -3.66
C PHE A 443 -11.94 -4.38 -4.72
N PHE A 444 -11.44 -4.65 -5.93
CA PHE A 444 -12.26 -5.18 -7.02
C PHE A 444 -12.75 -6.61 -6.75
N THR A 445 -11.91 -7.48 -6.17
CA THR A 445 -12.31 -8.84 -5.77
C THR A 445 -13.46 -8.79 -4.75
N ALA A 446 -13.40 -7.90 -3.76
CA ALA A 446 -14.47 -7.75 -2.77
C ALA A 446 -15.82 -7.37 -3.40
N LEU A 447 -15.84 -6.44 -4.36
CA LEU A 447 -17.07 -6.01 -5.03
C LEU A 447 -17.58 -7.01 -6.07
N ILE A 448 -16.68 -7.62 -6.86
CA ILE A 448 -17.03 -8.60 -7.90
C ILE A 448 -17.61 -9.88 -7.27
N ASP A 449 -17.06 -10.36 -6.16
CA ASP A 449 -17.57 -11.56 -5.47
C ASP A 449 -18.88 -11.31 -4.70
N GLU A 450 -19.20 -10.06 -4.34
CA GLU A 450 -20.51 -9.69 -3.76
C GLU A 450 -21.61 -9.65 -4.84
N PHE A 451 -21.30 -9.21 -6.06
CA PHE A 451 -22.26 -9.09 -7.18
C PHE A 451 -21.82 -9.87 -8.45
N PRO A 452 -21.57 -11.18 -8.36
CA PRO A 452 -20.85 -11.94 -9.40
C PRO A 452 -21.60 -11.99 -10.74
N ARG A 453 -22.93 -12.19 -10.74
CA ARG A 453 -23.76 -12.22 -11.96
C ARG A 453 -23.61 -10.95 -12.81
N LYS A 454 -23.52 -9.77 -12.17
CA LYS A 454 -23.48 -8.48 -12.87
C LYS A 454 -22.04 -8.07 -13.23
N LEU A 455 -21.12 -8.21 -12.27
CA LEU A 455 -19.78 -7.63 -12.36
C LEU A 455 -18.72 -8.59 -12.93
N ARG A 456 -18.83 -9.91 -12.75
CA ARG A 456 -17.76 -10.84 -13.19
C ARG A 456 -17.65 -10.89 -14.73
N ARG A 457 -18.78 -10.94 -15.44
CA ARG A 457 -18.84 -10.89 -16.93
C ARG A 457 -18.34 -9.56 -17.51
N HIS A 458 -18.47 -8.47 -16.76
CA HIS A 458 -18.12 -7.11 -17.20
C HIS A 458 -16.92 -6.53 -16.45
N ARG A 459 -16.04 -7.39 -15.91
CA ARG A 459 -14.91 -7.01 -15.05
C ARG A 459 -14.06 -5.89 -15.66
N GLU A 460 -13.66 -6.03 -16.92
CA GLU A 460 -12.80 -5.05 -17.62
C GLU A 460 -13.44 -3.66 -17.71
N ILE A 461 -14.76 -3.58 -17.96
CA ILE A 461 -15.51 -2.33 -18.05
C ILE A 461 -15.73 -1.73 -16.66
N PHE A 462 -16.07 -2.57 -15.67
CA PHE A 462 -16.26 -2.13 -14.28
C PHE A 462 -14.99 -1.52 -13.69
N ILE A 463 -13.84 -2.18 -13.88
CA ILE A 463 -12.53 -1.65 -13.45
C ILE A 463 -12.24 -0.31 -14.16
N ALA A 464 -12.49 -0.21 -15.47
CA ALA A 464 -12.25 1.03 -16.23
C ALA A 464 -13.11 2.20 -15.71
N ILE A 465 -14.40 1.97 -15.42
CA ILE A 465 -15.31 3.00 -14.88
C ILE A 465 -14.81 3.48 -13.52
N VAL A 466 -14.45 2.58 -12.61
CA VAL A 466 -13.96 2.97 -11.27
C VAL A 466 -12.62 3.71 -11.37
N CYS A 467 -11.69 3.26 -12.23
CA CYS A 467 -10.43 3.97 -12.47
C CYS A 467 -10.67 5.39 -13.02
N ALA A 468 -11.65 5.57 -13.91
CA ALA A 468 -12.02 6.89 -14.43
C ALA A 468 -12.62 7.80 -13.34
N VAL A 469 -13.47 7.27 -12.45
CA VAL A 469 -14.02 8.02 -11.30
C VAL A 469 -12.91 8.41 -10.31
N SER A 470 -12.03 7.47 -9.96
CA SER A 470 -10.89 7.75 -9.07
C SER A 470 -9.86 8.70 -9.71
N TYR A 471 -9.69 8.69 -11.04
CA TYR A 471 -8.91 9.70 -11.77
C TYR A 471 -9.51 11.09 -11.60
N LEU A 472 -10.83 11.24 -11.81
CA LEU A 472 -11.52 12.53 -11.66
C LEU A 472 -11.44 13.08 -10.24
N ILE A 473 -11.56 12.22 -9.21
CA ILE A 473 -11.31 12.61 -7.82
C ILE A 473 -9.84 12.99 -7.62
N GLY A 474 -8.91 12.21 -8.19
CA GLY A 474 -7.47 12.43 -8.14
C GLY A 474 -7.02 13.77 -8.74
N LEU A 475 -7.77 14.34 -9.70
CA LEU A 475 -7.49 15.68 -10.24
C LEU A 475 -7.44 16.76 -9.16
N SER A 476 -8.21 16.62 -8.07
CA SER A 476 -8.18 17.55 -6.93
C SER A 476 -6.84 17.59 -6.16
N MET A 477 -6.03 16.53 -6.28
CA MET A 477 -4.72 16.39 -5.63
C MET A 477 -3.54 16.74 -6.55
N VAL A 478 -3.81 17.07 -7.82
CA VAL A 478 -2.81 17.51 -8.82
C VAL A 478 -3.08 18.93 -9.35
N THR A 479 -3.85 19.73 -8.62
CA THR A 479 -3.83 21.20 -8.77
C THR A 479 -2.64 21.80 -8.02
N GLU A 480 -2.40 23.10 -8.21
CA GLU A 480 -1.41 23.88 -7.46
C GLU A 480 -1.61 23.79 -5.94
N GLY A 481 -2.86 23.86 -5.44
CA GLY A 481 -3.21 23.59 -4.04
C GLY A 481 -3.31 22.10 -3.67
N GLY A 482 -3.11 21.20 -4.63
CA GLY A 482 -3.38 19.76 -4.50
C GLY A 482 -2.54 19.05 -3.44
N MET A 483 -1.35 19.59 -3.09
CA MET A 483 -0.52 19.05 -2.01
C MET A 483 -1.21 19.12 -0.64
N PHE A 484 -2.00 20.16 -0.37
CA PHE A 484 -2.77 20.27 0.87
C PHE A 484 -3.91 19.25 0.91
N VAL A 485 -4.60 19.05 -0.21
CA VAL A 485 -5.66 18.03 -0.36
C VAL A 485 -5.08 16.63 -0.16
N PHE A 486 -3.95 16.33 -0.80
CA PHE A 486 -3.21 15.08 -0.62
C PHE A 486 -2.83 14.85 0.84
N GLN A 487 -2.27 15.86 1.51
CA GLN A 487 -1.83 15.76 2.90
C GLN A 487 -3.01 15.54 3.87
N LEU A 488 -4.18 16.11 3.57
CA LEU A 488 -5.43 15.87 4.29
C LEU A 488 -5.92 14.43 4.10
N MET A 489 -5.86 13.92 2.85
CA MET A 489 -6.23 12.54 2.52
C MET A 489 -5.33 11.52 3.21
N ASP A 490 -4.01 11.67 3.11
CA ASP A 490 -3.02 10.77 3.73
C ASP A 490 -3.14 10.77 5.27
N PHE A 491 -3.43 11.92 5.88
CA PHE A 491 -3.56 12.00 7.34
C PHE A 491 -4.88 11.42 7.89
N TYR A 492 -6.00 11.55 7.17
CA TYR A 492 -7.32 11.18 7.69
C TYR A 492 -7.93 9.89 7.10
N SER A 493 -7.78 9.63 5.80
CA SER A 493 -8.64 8.66 5.08
C SER A 493 -8.34 7.19 5.41
N ALA A 494 -7.15 6.72 5.04
CA ALA A 494 -6.55 5.46 5.51
C ALA A 494 -5.55 5.78 6.63
N SER A 495 -6.00 6.54 7.63
CA SER A 495 -5.19 6.98 8.76
C SER A 495 -4.86 5.86 9.73
N GLY A 496 -3.78 6.01 10.51
CA GLY A 496 -3.37 4.97 11.47
C GLY A 496 -4.51 4.59 12.42
N ILE A 497 -5.22 5.57 12.97
CA ILE A 497 -6.36 5.36 13.89
C ILE A 497 -7.49 4.56 13.23
N THR A 498 -7.86 4.90 11.99
CA THR A 498 -8.95 4.19 11.29
C THR A 498 -8.56 2.76 10.93
N VAL A 499 -7.37 2.54 10.37
CA VAL A 499 -6.83 1.19 10.09
C VAL A 499 -6.73 0.35 11.36
N LEU A 500 -6.23 0.92 12.47
CA LEU A 500 -6.14 0.23 13.78
C LEU A 500 -7.51 -0.18 14.33
N LEU A 501 -8.52 0.70 14.24
CA LEU A 501 -9.89 0.38 14.66
C LEU A 501 -10.51 -0.72 13.80
N LEU A 502 -10.26 -0.69 12.50
CA LEU A 502 -10.75 -1.70 11.56
C LEU A 502 -10.17 -3.08 11.90
N ILE A 503 -8.85 -3.16 12.08
CA ILE A 503 -8.13 -4.38 12.48
C ILE A 503 -8.61 -4.88 13.86
N PHE A 504 -8.87 -3.97 14.81
CA PHE A 504 -9.45 -4.34 16.11
C PHE A 504 -10.81 -5.04 15.96
N PHE A 505 -11.73 -4.48 15.16
CA PHE A 505 -13.03 -5.11 14.93
C PHE A 505 -12.93 -6.44 14.16
N GLU A 506 -11.98 -6.56 13.22
CA GLU A 506 -11.68 -7.81 12.53
C GLU A 506 -11.19 -8.90 13.49
N CYS A 507 -10.24 -8.59 14.37
CA CYS A 507 -9.78 -9.52 15.42
C CYS A 507 -10.93 -9.97 16.32
N VAL A 508 -11.77 -9.03 16.78
CA VAL A 508 -12.92 -9.33 17.64
C VAL A 508 -13.93 -10.21 16.92
N ALA A 509 -14.23 -9.93 15.65
CA ALA A 509 -15.16 -10.71 14.84
C ALA A 509 -14.69 -12.16 14.64
N ILE A 510 -13.41 -12.37 14.30
CA ILE A 510 -12.88 -13.71 14.00
C ILE A 510 -12.58 -14.49 15.29
N SER A 511 -11.85 -13.89 16.23
CA SER A 511 -11.37 -14.58 17.44
C SER A 511 -12.45 -14.80 18.49
N TRP A 512 -13.37 -13.84 18.64
CA TRP A 512 -14.36 -13.85 19.74
C TRP A 512 -15.78 -14.17 19.25
N ALA A 513 -16.24 -13.57 18.14
CA ALA A 513 -17.61 -13.80 17.65
C ALA A 513 -17.75 -15.12 16.86
N TYR A 514 -16.89 -15.37 15.87
CA TYR A 514 -16.84 -16.67 15.18
C TYR A 514 -16.24 -17.75 16.08
N GLY A 515 -15.13 -17.41 16.75
CA GLY A 515 -14.49 -18.20 17.80
C GLY A 515 -13.18 -18.84 17.34
N VAL A 516 -12.07 -18.44 17.95
CA VAL A 516 -10.70 -18.84 17.56
C VAL A 516 -10.46 -20.35 17.50
N ASN A 517 -11.17 -21.15 18.32
CA ASN A 517 -11.07 -22.61 18.29
C ASN A 517 -11.58 -23.17 16.96
N ARG A 518 -12.73 -22.70 16.47
CA ARG A 518 -13.28 -23.13 15.17
C ARG A 518 -12.36 -22.72 14.03
N PHE A 519 -11.79 -21.52 14.10
CA PHE A 519 -10.80 -21.08 13.12
C PHE A 519 -9.57 -22.00 13.13
N TYR A 520 -9.08 -22.42 14.29
CA TYR A 520 -8.02 -23.44 14.41
C TYR A 520 -8.38 -24.81 13.80
N ASP A 521 -9.63 -25.25 13.95
CA ASP A 521 -10.11 -26.49 13.32
C ASP A 521 -10.15 -26.36 11.80
N ASN A 522 -10.57 -25.22 11.25
CA ASN A 522 -10.51 -24.94 9.81
C ASN A 522 -9.07 -24.91 9.29
N LEU A 523 -8.15 -24.27 10.03
CA LEU A 523 -6.72 -24.24 9.68
C LEU A 523 -6.11 -25.64 9.63
N ARG A 524 -6.50 -26.52 10.56
CA ARG A 524 -6.12 -27.93 10.54
C ARG A 524 -6.70 -28.68 9.34
N ASP A 525 -7.94 -28.40 8.95
CA ASP A 525 -8.58 -28.99 7.77
C ASP A 525 -7.85 -28.59 6.47
N MET A 526 -7.44 -27.32 6.35
CA MET A 526 -6.69 -26.82 5.21
C MET A 526 -5.32 -27.50 5.03
N PHE A 527 -4.45 -27.52 6.04
CA PHE A 527 -3.06 -27.97 5.88
C PHE A 527 -2.63 -29.14 6.78
N GLY A 528 -3.57 -29.81 7.44
CA GLY A 528 -3.39 -31.10 8.11
C GLY A 528 -2.84 -31.06 9.54
N PHE A 529 -2.47 -29.89 10.08
CA PHE A 529 -1.92 -29.77 11.44
C PHE A 529 -2.48 -28.54 12.18
N TYR A 530 -2.51 -28.59 13.52
CA TYR A 530 -2.83 -27.41 14.33
C TYR A 530 -1.64 -26.44 14.40
N PRO A 531 -1.84 -25.13 14.17
CA PRO A 531 -0.81 -24.12 14.43
C PRO A 531 -0.37 -24.08 15.90
N ASN A 532 0.79 -23.49 16.17
CA ASN A 532 1.25 -23.20 17.53
C ASN A 532 0.20 -22.35 18.29
N VAL A 533 0.00 -22.61 19.60
CA VAL A 533 -0.90 -21.84 20.49
C VAL A 533 -0.56 -20.34 20.52
N PHE A 534 0.67 -19.97 20.17
CA PHE A 534 1.10 -18.57 20.00
C PHE A 534 0.15 -17.72 19.14
N TRP A 535 -0.35 -18.23 18.01
CA TRP A 535 -1.24 -17.45 17.12
C TRP A 535 -2.58 -17.13 17.80
N LYS A 536 -3.15 -18.11 18.52
CA LYS A 536 -4.36 -17.95 19.35
C LYS A 536 -4.17 -16.93 20.46
N PHE A 537 -2.99 -16.85 21.09
CA PHE A 537 -2.68 -15.78 22.04
C PHE A 537 -2.64 -14.41 21.36
N CYS A 538 -2.01 -14.31 20.19
CA CYS A 538 -1.95 -13.07 19.44
C CYS A 538 -3.34 -12.58 19.03
N TRP A 539 -4.13 -13.43 18.37
CA TRP A 539 -5.45 -13.07 17.85
C TRP A 539 -6.52 -12.80 18.92
N THR A 540 -6.41 -13.40 20.11
CA THR A 540 -7.38 -13.15 21.20
C THR A 540 -6.98 -12.01 22.13
N ILE A 541 -5.68 -11.87 22.43
CA ILE A 541 -5.17 -10.93 23.45
C ILE A 541 -4.21 -9.92 22.83
N SER A 542 -3.06 -10.37 22.29
CA SER A 542 -1.94 -9.45 22.01
C SER A 542 -2.27 -8.41 20.95
N THR A 543 -2.83 -8.82 19.81
CA THR A 543 -3.16 -7.91 18.71
C THR A 543 -4.28 -6.93 19.10
N PRO A 544 -5.44 -7.36 19.65
CA PRO A 544 -6.47 -6.41 20.13
C PRO A 544 -5.96 -5.42 21.18
N THR A 545 -5.08 -5.85 22.09
CA THR A 545 -4.49 -4.96 23.10
C THR A 545 -3.53 -3.94 22.47
N ILE A 546 -2.68 -4.36 21.52
CA ILE A 546 -1.78 -3.45 20.80
C ILE A 546 -2.59 -2.44 19.99
N THR A 547 -3.58 -2.88 19.20
CA THR A 547 -4.34 -1.96 18.34
C THR A 547 -5.17 -0.98 19.15
N LEU A 548 -5.89 -1.45 20.18
CA LEU A 548 -6.68 -0.58 21.05
C LEU A 548 -5.80 0.37 21.87
N GLY A 549 -4.67 -0.11 22.39
CA GLY A 549 -3.73 0.73 23.14
C GLY A 549 -3.14 1.86 22.31
N VAL A 550 -2.75 1.57 21.06
CA VAL A 550 -2.24 2.57 20.11
C VAL A 550 -3.34 3.56 19.69
N VAL A 551 -4.59 3.10 19.49
CA VAL A 551 -5.74 3.99 19.22
C VAL A 551 -6.01 4.93 20.39
N LEU A 552 -6.09 4.40 21.62
CA LEU A 552 -6.34 5.21 22.82
C LEU A 552 -5.25 6.25 23.04
N PHE A 553 -3.98 5.86 22.88
CA PHE A 553 -2.86 6.80 22.99
C PHE A 553 -2.85 7.84 21.87
N SER A 554 -3.10 7.44 20.62
CA SER A 554 -3.14 8.34 19.47
C SER A 554 -4.33 9.30 19.51
N ALA A 555 -5.44 8.92 20.18
CA ALA A 555 -6.55 9.82 20.48
C ALA A 555 -6.20 10.81 21.61
N ALA A 556 -5.53 10.35 22.67
CA ALA A 556 -5.09 11.20 23.78
C ALA A 556 -3.98 12.20 23.38
N THR A 557 -3.18 11.87 22.37
CA THR A 557 -2.08 12.72 21.83
C THR A 557 -2.39 13.28 20.44
N PHE A 558 -3.68 13.35 20.08
CA PHE A 558 -4.11 13.84 18.78
C PHE A 558 -3.59 15.27 18.53
N SER A 559 -2.88 15.46 17.41
CA SER A 559 -2.45 16.75 16.92
C SER A 559 -3.06 17.00 15.53
N PRO A 560 -3.60 18.19 15.25
CA PRO A 560 -4.11 18.52 13.92
C PRO A 560 -3.01 18.42 12.86
N VAL A 561 -3.38 17.97 11.65
CA VAL A 561 -2.46 17.94 10.51
C VAL A 561 -1.93 19.34 10.17
N LYS A 562 -0.64 19.43 9.82
CA LYS A 562 0.05 20.64 9.36
C LYS A 562 0.95 20.30 8.19
N TYR A 563 1.22 21.27 7.32
CA TYR A 563 2.15 21.11 6.20
C TYR A 563 3.23 22.20 6.25
N GLY A 564 4.45 21.83 6.66
CA GLY A 564 5.48 22.81 6.97
C GLY A 564 5.04 23.75 8.09
N SER A 565 4.96 25.05 7.80
CA SER A 565 4.40 26.09 8.68
C SER A 565 2.90 26.36 8.48
N TYR A 566 2.24 25.73 7.50
CA TYR A 566 0.82 25.92 7.23
C TYR A 566 -0.06 25.12 8.19
N GLU A 567 -1.03 25.80 8.79
CA GLU A 567 -2.09 25.21 9.61
C GLU A 567 -3.39 25.16 8.82
N PHE A 568 -4.06 24.01 8.85
CA PHE A 568 -5.28 23.81 8.08
C PHE A 568 -6.48 24.53 8.72
N PRO A 569 -7.41 25.09 7.93
CA PRO A 569 -8.62 25.71 8.45
C PRO A 569 -9.56 24.65 9.05
N GLY A 570 -10.38 25.07 10.02
CA GLY A 570 -11.30 24.16 10.73
C GLY A 570 -12.26 23.38 9.82
N TRP A 571 -12.65 23.96 8.67
CA TRP A 571 -13.48 23.28 7.68
C TRP A 571 -12.74 22.11 7.00
N ALA A 572 -11.43 22.24 6.76
CA ALA A 572 -10.62 21.17 6.16
C ALA A 572 -10.47 20.00 7.15
N HIS A 573 -10.28 20.29 8.44
CA HIS A 573 -10.31 19.27 9.49
C HIS A 573 -11.68 18.57 9.59
N ALA A 574 -12.79 19.29 9.39
CA ALA A 574 -14.12 18.68 9.35
C ALA A 574 -14.30 17.74 8.15
N ILE A 575 -13.84 18.13 6.95
CA ILE A 575 -13.84 17.27 5.76
C ILE A 575 -12.96 16.04 5.96
N GLY A 576 -11.73 16.21 6.46
CA GLY A 576 -10.85 15.08 6.82
C GLY A 576 -11.52 14.13 7.81
N GLY A 577 -12.15 14.67 8.85
CA GLY A 577 -12.96 13.90 9.80
C GLY A 577 -14.10 13.11 9.15
N ILE A 578 -14.86 13.72 8.24
CA ILE A 578 -15.92 13.03 7.47
C ILE A 578 -15.35 11.89 6.62
N ILE A 579 -14.22 12.10 5.95
CA ILE A 579 -13.58 11.08 5.11
C ILE A 579 -13.08 9.92 5.97
N GLY A 580 -12.40 10.18 7.09
CA GLY A 580 -11.97 9.13 8.04
C GLY A 580 -13.14 8.39 8.71
N LEU A 581 -14.25 9.08 8.99
CA LEU A 581 -15.46 8.45 9.52
C LEU A 581 -16.24 7.66 8.46
N SER A 582 -16.10 7.98 7.17
CA SER A 582 -16.86 7.32 6.08
C SER A 582 -16.63 5.81 6.00
N SER A 583 -15.45 5.33 6.38
CA SER A 583 -15.14 3.90 6.49
C SER A 583 -15.63 3.32 7.83
N ILE A 584 -15.19 3.89 8.96
CA ILE A 584 -15.45 3.33 10.30
C ILE A 584 -16.94 3.29 10.64
N THR A 585 -17.72 4.27 10.21
CA THR A 585 -19.18 4.30 10.46
C THR A 585 -19.94 3.17 9.76
N CYS A 586 -19.39 2.55 8.70
CA CYS A 586 -19.99 1.36 8.09
C CYS A 586 -20.17 0.21 9.09
N ILE A 587 -19.30 0.10 10.10
CA ILE A 587 -19.36 -0.97 11.11
C ILE A 587 -20.64 -0.84 11.97
N PRO A 588 -20.83 0.22 12.80
CA PRO A 588 -22.03 0.35 13.63
C PRO A 588 -23.31 0.54 12.80
N VAL A 589 -23.27 1.26 11.68
CA VAL A 589 -24.45 1.45 10.82
C VAL A 589 -24.95 0.12 10.27
N TYR A 590 -24.05 -0.74 9.78
CA TYR A 590 -24.44 -2.07 9.31
C TYR A 590 -24.94 -2.97 10.45
N MET A 591 -24.28 -2.94 11.63
CA MET A 591 -24.75 -3.68 12.81
C MET A 591 -26.17 -3.31 13.21
N ILE A 592 -26.48 -2.00 13.28
CA ILE A 592 -27.83 -1.49 13.59
C ILE A 592 -28.81 -1.90 12.50
N TYR A 593 -28.49 -1.68 11.22
CA TYR A 593 -29.32 -2.06 10.09
C TYR A 593 -29.67 -3.56 10.13
N LYS A 594 -28.67 -4.45 10.25
CA LYS A 594 -28.92 -5.89 10.24
C LYS A 594 -29.66 -6.37 11.50
N PHE A 595 -29.46 -5.72 12.64
CA PHE A 595 -30.21 -6.00 13.87
C PHE A 595 -31.69 -5.59 13.77
N LEU A 596 -31.98 -4.43 13.16
CA LEU A 596 -33.35 -3.97 12.94
C LEU A 596 -34.08 -4.81 11.88
N ALA A 597 -33.40 -5.13 10.77
CA ALA A 597 -33.93 -5.90 9.64
C ALA A 597 -34.07 -7.42 9.89
N THR A 598 -33.56 -7.95 11.01
CA THR A 598 -33.73 -9.36 11.37
C THR A 598 -34.92 -9.52 12.30
N GLU A 599 -35.91 -10.31 11.91
CA GLU A 599 -37.14 -10.53 12.68
C GLU A 599 -36.94 -11.36 13.96
N GLY A 600 -37.99 -11.43 14.77
CA GLY A 600 -38.03 -12.20 16.02
C GLY A 600 -37.54 -11.45 17.26
N SER A 601 -37.42 -12.18 18.38
CA SER A 601 -37.08 -11.62 19.69
C SER A 601 -35.59 -11.28 19.84
N TYR A 602 -35.24 -10.42 20.81
CA TYR A 602 -33.85 -9.99 21.06
C TYR A 602 -32.85 -11.17 21.12
N ARG A 603 -33.14 -12.20 21.92
CA ARG A 603 -32.29 -13.39 22.04
C ARG A 603 -32.21 -14.20 20.74
N HIS A 604 -33.27 -14.21 19.93
CA HIS A 604 -33.30 -14.90 18.64
C HIS A 604 -32.43 -14.16 17.60
N ARG A 605 -32.59 -12.83 17.50
CA ARG A 605 -31.77 -11.97 16.62
C ARG A 605 -30.29 -12.14 16.92
N VAL A 606 -29.86 -11.99 18.18
CA VAL A 606 -28.45 -12.18 18.58
C VAL A 606 -27.95 -13.59 18.23
N LYS A 607 -28.76 -14.63 18.46
CA LYS A 607 -28.37 -16.03 18.15
C LYS A 607 -28.18 -16.29 16.65
N ILE A 608 -28.94 -15.63 15.77
CA ILE A 608 -28.78 -15.74 14.31
C ILE A 608 -27.60 -14.88 13.82
N LEU A 609 -27.51 -13.63 14.28
CA LEU A 609 -26.54 -12.64 13.80
C LEU A 609 -25.07 -12.98 14.12
N PHE A 610 -24.84 -13.79 15.16
CA PHE A 610 -23.53 -14.33 15.55
C PHE A 610 -23.31 -15.79 15.12
N ARG A 611 -24.24 -16.39 14.36
CA ARG A 611 -24.05 -17.72 13.77
C ARG A 611 -23.50 -17.59 12.34
N PRO A 612 -22.57 -18.48 11.93
CA PRO A 612 -22.15 -18.55 10.54
C PRO A 612 -23.33 -18.89 9.62
N ASP A 613 -23.50 -18.11 8.56
CA ASP A 613 -24.58 -18.27 7.59
C ASP A 613 -24.12 -19.12 6.40
N PHE A 614 -23.99 -20.43 6.66
CA PHE A 614 -23.69 -21.47 5.68
C PHE A 614 -24.93 -22.30 5.29
N HIS A 615 -26.11 -21.98 5.82
CA HIS A 615 -27.28 -22.88 5.80
C HIS A 615 -28.42 -22.48 4.84
N GLN A 616 -28.39 -21.30 4.20
CA GLN A 616 -29.48 -20.88 3.31
C GLN A 616 -29.48 -21.54 1.92
N ASP A 617 -28.36 -22.09 1.44
CA ASP A 617 -28.22 -22.58 0.07
C ASP A 617 -28.49 -24.10 -0.08
N GLY A 618 -29.72 -24.52 0.29
CA GLY A 618 -30.47 -25.70 -0.22
C GLY A 618 -29.91 -27.13 -0.04
N SER A 619 -28.64 -27.27 0.33
CA SER A 619 -27.92 -28.53 0.42
C SER A 619 -27.36 -28.70 1.84
N GLN A 620 -27.14 -29.95 2.28
CA GLN A 620 -26.44 -30.20 3.54
C GLN A 620 -24.95 -29.86 3.38
N LEU A 621 -24.59 -28.58 3.46
CA LEU A 621 -23.20 -28.14 3.59
C LEU A 621 -22.63 -28.78 4.85
N SER A 622 -21.77 -29.78 4.68
CA SER A 622 -20.99 -30.32 5.78
C SER A 622 -19.98 -29.27 6.21
N MET A 623 -19.74 -29.14 7.52
CA MET A 623 -18.77 -28.19 8.07
C MET A 623 -17.32 -28.43 7.61
N HIS A 624 -17.05 -29.55 6.93
CA HIS A 624 -15.71 -29.95 6.50
C HIS A 624 -15.28 -29.35 5.17
N HIS A 625 -16.20 -29.09 4.23
CA HIS A 625 -15.83 -28.54 2.92
C HIS A 625 -16.86 -27.48 2.47
N PRO A 626 -16.56 -26.17 2.62
CA PRO A 626 -17.26 -25.17 1.83
C PRO A 626 -16.90 -25.41 0.35
N PRO A 627 -17.87 -25.65 -0.56
CA PRO A 627 -17.56 -25.77 -1.97
C PRO A 627 -17.00 -24.44 -2.49
N ALA A 628 -16.18 -24.51 -3.55
CA ALA A 628 -15.76 -23.31 -4.27
C ALA A 628 -17.00 -22.50 -4.67
N TYR A 629 -16.96 -21.18 -4.47
CA TYR A 629 -18.15 -20.31 -4.57
C TYR A 629 -18.81 -20.31 -5.96
N SER A 630 -18.13 -20.82 -7.00
CA SER A 630 -18.67 -21.08 -8.34
C SER A 630 -19.77 -22.15 -8.38
N ALA A 631 -19.85 -23.05 -7.39
CA ALA A 631 -20.76 -24.19 -7.39
C ALA A 631 -22.10 -23.96 -6.65
N ILE A 632 -22.44 -22.71 -6.29
CA ILE A 632 -23.64 -22.37 -5.50
C ILE A 632 -24.68 -21.66 -6.37
N PRO A 633 -25.64 -22.38 -7.00
CA PRO A 633 -26.75 -21.76 -7.70
C PRO A 633 -27.75 -21.18 -6.68
N ARG A 634 -27.79 -19.85 -6.59
CA ARG A 634 -28.76 -19.15 -5.73
C ARG A 634 -30.06 -18.93 -6.48
N THR A 635 -31.11 -19.66 -6.12
CA THR A 635 -32.46 -19.33 -6.57
C THR A 635 -32.86 -17.95 -6.02
N ASP A 636 -33.44 -17.12 -6.88
CA ASP A 636 -33.87 -15.77 -6.48
C ASP A 636 -35.02 -15.86 -5.48
N GLY A 637 -34.67 -15.68 -4.20
CA GLY A 637 -35.61 -15.31 -3.15
C GLY A 637 -36.14 -13.90 -3.42
N ALA A 638 -37.03 -13.79 -4.41
CA ALA A 638 -37.75 -12.57 -4.71
C ALA A 638 -38.57 -12.17 -3.48
N VAL A 639 -38.05 -11.20 -2.72
CA VAL A 639 -38.81 -10.49 -1.68
C VAL A 639 -39.90 -9.69 -2.38
N ARG A 640 -41.03 -10.34 -2.64
CA ARG A 640 -42.31 -9.65 -2.78
C ARG A 640 -42.71 -9.20 -1.37
N LEU A 641 -42.57 -7.89 -1.15
CA LEU A 641 -43.17 -7.02 -0.13
C LEU A 641 -43.79 -7.71 1.10
#